data_AF-A0A0C4ENW4-F1
#
_entry.id   AF-A0A0C4ENW4-F1
#
_cell.length_a   1.000
_cell.length_b   1.000
_cell.length_c   1.000
_cell.angle_alpha   90.00
_cell.angle_beta   90.00
_cell.angle_gamma   90.00
#
_symmetry.space_group_name_H-M   'P 1'
#
loop_
_entity.id
_entity.type
_entity.pdbx_description
1 polymer ?
#
loop_
_entity_poly.entity_id
_entity_poly.type
_entity_poly.pdbx_seq_one_letter_code
_entity_poly.pdbx_strand_id
1 'polypeptide(L)'
;LFAAGSSDRSKPIRRVVFASDVQIKAIRPWSPATHNTEGLNFPGSPRRSTVDQESSLICSGDSLVLQFSIPRSFPQIPKVEEQEAGDEDLNDRFTLYLKPSGTQFLHPNATITYQSNNGSSANSNQQFATTKPIIADEVLAYSGTAISEDEMISLEGNHMDRFNNWANILIHHPYGTKCVKNSDDLILEGAFQVNGRLWHIKAFDSYQKVRGPHDSELDTLSSDDKLHSTLVVWNNSDDWGTSGKHENFQQQDFQDDESLSRVINNSTKASSLQMTYTESSTQHFLQKRQTMTSDIAGLTGDKVDYARTIGSTDGCPQSPKMVYIGIAIDCTYLRKYGSADAVRLAVLNNMHLVSSVYQRTFNISLGIVEINIPSESTCPSQPSSDRPWNIDCPDASSQGLDINGRLNKFSKWRSDKGGSDGAGLWHLLTDCPSGSQVGVSWLGALCKVNAEQGVNGGTTSGTGVTASTPNEWETMAHEIGHNFGAVHDCTSGCSMGDSCCPASTSSCNNDDQNIMAPSSTSGSTSSFSACSIGNICSALKPGNSQRMDSSCVSELAQHYTIALNQCGNGILEPGEDCDPGQFASPCCQWGVCKFSPGSVCMPSANSPCCSANCQFAPASTPCNSSQSLSAATCSGSSPSCPLETDPESSDFSSSF
;
A
#
# COMPACT_ATOMS: atom_id res chain seq x y z
N LEU A 1 -6.82 14.97 -24.94
CA LEU A 1 -5.50 15.64 -24.85
C LEU A 1 -5.08 15.61 -23.39
N PHE A 2 -4.33 14.60 -22.96
CA PHE A 2 -3.97 14.41 -21.55
C PHE A 2 -2.65 15.11 -21.22
N ALA A 3 -2.59 15.71 -20.05
CA ALA A 3 -1.37 16.20 -19.43
C ALA A 3 -0.83 15.13 -18.45
N ALA A 4 0.47 15.13 -18.24
CA ALA A 4 1.12 14.28 -17.23
C ALA A 4 1.45 15.12 -16.00
N GLY A 5 1.12 14.60 -14.83
CA GLY A 5 1.62 15.10 -13.56
C GLY A 5 2.86 14.31 -13.13
N SER A 6 3.73 14.93 -12.33
CA SER A 6 4.93 14.25 -11.84
C SER A 6 5.39 14.77 -10.49
N SER A 7 5.90 13.89 -9.65
CA SER A 7 6.48 14.23 -8.36
C SER A 7 8.01 14.19 -8.36
N ASP A 8 8.61 15.11 -7.61
CA ASP A 8 10.03 15.11 -7.29
C ASP A 8 10.30 14.44 -5.92
N ARG A 9 11.52 13.91 -5.76
CA ARG A 9 12.00 13.27 -4.53
C ARG A 9 11.86 14.24 -3.37
N SER A 10 11.36 13.73 -2.24
CA SER A 10 11.34 14.44 -0.97
C SER A 10 12.74 14.89 -0.56
N LYS A 11 12.83 15.82 0.39
CA LYS A 11 14.10 16.06 1.08
C LYS A 11 14.67 14.75 1.65
N PRO A 12 16.00 14.63 1.75
CA PRO A 12 16.61 13.48 2.39
C PRO A 12 16.14 13.31 3.84
N ILE A 13 15.98 12.07 4.27
CA ILE A 13 15.61 11.73 5.65
C ILE A 13 16.78 12.14 6.55
N ARG A 14 16.57 13.18 7.37
CA ARG A 14 17.62 13.74 8.24
C ARG A 14 17.75 13.06 9.59
N ARG A 15 16.74 12.30 10.00
CA ARG A 15 16.75 11.57 11.27
C ARG A 15 15.94 10.30 11.17
N VAL A 16 16.58 9.19 11.51
CA VAL A 16 15.97 7.87 11.67
C VAL A 16 16.52 7.30 12.97
N VAL A 17 15.70 6.56 13.71
CA VAL A 17 16.10 5.94 14.99
C VAL A 17 15.61 4.50 15.07
N PHE A 18 16.28 3.69 15.88
CA PHE A 18 15.76 2.39 16.28
C PHE A 18 14.66 2.57 17.32
N ALA A 19 13.57 1.81 17.15
CA ALA A 19 12.55 1.70 18.18
C ALA A 19 13.05 0.76 19.30
N SER A 20 12.84 1.18 20.54
CA SER A 20 13.12 0.40 21.76
C SER A 20 11.82 -0.04 22.42
N ASP A 21 11.91 -0.95 23.41
CA ASP A 21 10.75 -1.47 24.16
C ASP A 21 9.61 -1.99 23.28
N VAL A 22 9.94 -2.58 22.13
CA VAL A 22 8.95 -3.05 21.16
C VAL A 22 8.18 -4.23 21.76
N GLN A 23 6.88 -4.07 21.94
CA GLN A 23 5.99 -5.11 22.45
C GLN A 23 4.75 -5.22 21.56
N ILE A 24 4.45 -6.45 21.13
CA ILE A 24 3.23 -6.78 20.37
C ILE A 24 2.39 -7.73 21.21
N LYS A 25 1.13 -7.36 21.44
CA LYS A 25 0.17 -8.18 22.18
C LYS A 25 -1.08 -8.42 21.34
N ALA A 26 -1.41 -9.69 21.11
CA ALA A 26 -2.68 -10.09 20.52
C ALA A 26 -3.81 -10.08 21.56
N ILE A 27 -4.94 -9.48 21.19
CA ILE A 27 -6.19 -9.41 21.94
C ILE A 27 -7.22 -10.23 21.16
N ARG A 28 -7.60 -11.37 21.75
CA ARG A 28 -8.62 -12.26 21.16
C ARG A 28 -10.01 -11.95 21.73
N PRO A 29 -11.07 -11.94 20.91
CA PRO A 29 -12.43 -11.88 21.43
C PRO A 29 -12.68 -13.08 22.36
N TRP A 30 -13.21 -12.82 23.55
CA TRP A 30 -13.55 -13.87 24.51
C TRP A 30 -14.58 -14.82 23.87
N SER A 31 -14.23 -16.09 23.67
CA SER A 31 -15.18 -17.13 23.25
C SER A 31 -15.83 -17.72 24.51
N PRO A 32 -17.16 -17.67 24.68
CA PRO A 32 -17.82 -18.32 25.80
C PRO A 32 -17.92 -19.83 25.50
N ALA A 33 -16.89 -20.59 25.85
CA ALA A 33 -16.94 -22.04 25.86
C ALA A 33 -16.56 -22.59 27.24
N THR A 34 -17.55 -23.22 27.87
CA THR A 34 -17.49 -24.12 29.04
C THR A 34 -16.90 -23.56 30.33
N HIS A 35 -17.73 -22.87 31.10
CA HIS A 35 -17.58 -22.79 32.55
C HIS A 35 -17.78 -24.19 33.16
N ASN A 36 -16.70 -24.88 33.49
CA ASN A 36 -16.71 -25.74 34.67
C ASN A 36 -16.40 -24.83 35.86
N THR A 37 -17.38 -24.70 36.74
CA THR A 37 -17.26 -24.01 38.03
C THR A 37 -16.30 -24.78 38.94
N GLU A 38 -15.07 -24.33 39.07
CA GLU A 38 -14.30 -24.56 40.29
C GLU A 38 -13.84 -23.22 40.86
N GLY A 39 -14.10 -23.05 42.16
CA GLY A 39 -14.05 -21.79 42.87
C GLY A 39 -12.64 -21.21 43.01
N LEU A 40 -12.62 -19.87 43.05
CA LEU A 40 -11.47 -19.05 43.41
C LEU A 40 -10.85 -19.49 44.75
N ASN A 41 -9.66 -20.06 44.69
CA ASN A 41 -8.71 -20.11 45.81
C ASN A 41 -7.28 -19.93 45.25
N PHE A 42 -6.61 -18.87 45.72
CA PHE A 42 -5.15 -18.70 45.70
C PHE A 42 -4.70 -18.45 47.15
N PRO A 43 -3.48 -18.83 47.61
CA PRO A 43 -2.25 -18.89 46.80
C PRO A 43 -1.31 -20.10 47.05
N GLY A 44 -0.42 -20.37 46.10
CA GLY A 44 0.77 -21.20 46.33
C GLY A 44 1.55 -21.59 45.07
N SER A 45 2.64 -20.85 44.78
CA SER A 45 3.86 -21.18 44.03
C SER A 45 3.80 -21.86 42.63
N PRO A 46 4.74 -21.52 41.73
CA PRO A 46 4.52 -21.59 40.29
C PRO A 46 4.67 -23.02 39.76
N ARG A 47 3.58 -23.58 39.22
CA ARG A 47 3.68 -24.63 38.21
C ARG A 47 3.64 -23.96 36.84
N ARG A 48 4.75 -24.10 36.13
CA ARG A 48 4.97 -23.78 34.72
C ARG A 48 3.95 -24.55 33.87
N SER A 49 2.78 -23.98 33.64
CA SER A 49 1.73 -24.56 32.80
C SER A 49 1.54 -23.68 31.56
N THR A 50 1.90 -24.21 30.39
CA THR A 50 1.26 -24.15 29.05
C THR A 50 0.48 -22.91 28.54
N VAL A 51 0.33 -21.83 29.31
CA VAL A 51 -0.40 -20.61 28.97
C VAL A 51 0.49 -19.63 28.18
N ASP A 52 1.81 -19.73 28.33
CA ASP A 52 2.76 -18.85 27.62
C ASP A 52 2.91 -19.14 26.11
N GLN A 53 2.36 -20.26 25.60
CA GLN A 53 2.48 -20.62 24.17
C GLN A 53 1.37 -20.01 23.30
N GLU A 54 0.19 -19.71 23.84
CA GLU A 54 -0.91 -19.12 23.06
C GLU A 54 -0.84 -17.59 22.96
N SER A 55 -0.16 -16.93 23.91
CA SER A 55 0.05 -15.47 23.93
C SER A 55 1.11 -14.98 22.93
N SER A 56 1.88 -15.88 22.33
CA SER A 56 2.93 -15.57 21.37
C SER A 56 2.52 -15.79 19.91
N LEU A 57 1.23 -15.93 19.60
CA LEU A 57 0.75 -16.16 18.23
C LEU A 57 -0.16 -15.01 17.79
N ILE A 58 0.16 -14.41 16.64
CA ILE A 58 -0.57 -13.33 15.99
C ILE A 58 -1.31 -13.93 14.78
N CYS A 59 -2.65 -13.86 14.80
CA CYS A 59 -3.49 -14.33 13.70
C CYS A 59 -4.20 -13.20 12.98
N SER A 60 -4.63 -13.44 11.74
CA SER A 60 -5.35 -12.45 10.91
C SER A 60 -6.65 -11.93 11.52
N GLY A 61 -7.25 -12.64 12.47
CA GLY A 61 -8.45 -12.20 13.20
C GLY A 61 -8.19 -11.47 14.51
N ASP A 62 -6.95 -11.41 14.97
CA ASP A 62 -6.63 -10.84 16.29
C ASP A 62 -6.60 -9.32 16.23
N SER A 63 -7.12 -8.65 17.26
CA SER A 63 -6.79 -7.22 17.46
C SER A 63 -5.42 -7.13 18.14
N LEU A 64 -4.61 -6.14 17.80
CA LEU A 64 -3.25 -6.02 18.32
C LEU A 64 -3.06 -4.71 19.09
N VAL A 65 -2.18 -4.76 20.08
CA VAL A 65 -1.57 -3.58 20.68
C VAL A 65 -0.08 -3.65 20.40
N LEU A 66 0.44 -2.66 19.68
CA LEU A 66 1.87 -2.50 19.41
C LEU A 66 2.37 -1.28 20.19
N GLN A 67 3.33 -1.49 21.08
CA GLN A 67 3.97 -0.45 21.88
C GLN A 67 5.45 -0.38 21.55
N PHE A 68 5.99 0.83 21.50
CA PHE A 68 7.43 1.07 21.32
C PHE A 68 7.80 2.48 21.77
N SER A 69 9.08 2.68 22.02
CA SER A 69 9.67 3.93 22.49
C SER A 69 10.70 4.45 21.47
N ILE A 70 10.76 5.76 21.25
CA ILE A 70 11.81 6.42 20.47
C ILE A 70 12.52 7.49 21.33
N PRO A 71 13.81 7.76 21.11
CA PRO A 71 14.51 8.78 21.88
C PRO A 71 14.08 10.21 21.49
N ARG A 72 13.73 11.04 22.48
CA ARG A 72 13.37 12.46 22.30
C ARG A 72 14.51 13.26 21.67
N SER A 73 15.74 13.02 22.11
CA SER A 73 16.97 13.66 21.59
C SER A 73 18.10 12.65 21.37
N PHE A 74 19.04 12.96 20.46
CA PHE A 74 20.29 12.21 20.38
C PHE A 74 21.11 12.46 21.65
N PRO A 75 21.82 11.46 22.20
CA PRO A 75 22.88 11.74 23.15
C PRO A 75 23.93 12.63 22.45
N GLN A 76 23.91 13.92 22.76
CA GLN A 76 25.06 14.79 22.51
C GLN A 76 26.25 14.13 23.20
N ILE A 77 27.39 14.06 22.51
CA ILE A 77 28.69 13.55 23.01
C ILE A 77 28.82 13.93 24.49
N PRO A 78 29.13 12.98 25.40
CA PRO A 78 29.07 13.25 26.84
C PRO A 78 30.06 14.36 27.17
N LYS A 79 29.54 15.55 27.45
CA LYS A 79 30.27 16.49 28.29
C LYS A 79 30.35 15.84 29.66
N VAL A 80 31.57 15.46 30.02
CA VAL A 80 31.91 15.09 31.39
C VAL A 80 31.51 16.24 32.28
N GLU A 81 30.36 16.13 32.93
CA GLU A 81 30.07 16.79 34.20
C GLU A 81 28.91 16.05 34.87
N GLU A 82 29.25 15.41 35.99
CA GLU A 82 28.34 14.70 36.88
C GLU A 82 27.23 15.64 37.35
N GLN A 83 25.99 15.33 37.01
CA GLN A 83 24.86 15.72 37.85
C GLN A 83 23.77 14.67 37.75
N GLU A 84 23.61 13.93 38.85
CA GLU A 84 22.48 13.06 39.13
C GLU A 84 21.20 13.90 39.13
N ALA A 85 20.53 13.95 37.98
CA ALA A 85 19.13 14.34 37.84
C ALA A 85 18.35 13.09 37.45
N GLY A 86 17.21 12.85 38.11
CA GLY A 86 16.44 11.62 38.04
C GLY A 86 16.13 11.15 36.60
N ASP A 87 16.31 9.85 36.42
CA ASP A 87 16.11 9.05 35.20
C ASP A 87 14.63 8.86 34.87
N GLU A 88 13.87 9.95 34.73
CA GLU A 88 12.49 9.91 34.24
C GLU A 88 12.38 10.65 32.90
N ASP A 89 12.25 9.84 31.84
CA ASP A 89 11.57 10.14 30.57
C ASP A 89 12.37 10.80 29.43
N LEU A 90 13.42 10.10 28.95
CA LEU A 90 14.17 10.47 27.74
C LEU A 90 13.55 9.98 26.41
N ASN A 91 12.46 9.20 26.46
CA ASN A 91 11.86 8.58 25.30
C ASN A 91 10.40 9.01 25.11
N ASP A 92 9.98 9.16 23.85
CA ASP A 92 8.57 9.27 23.48
C ASP A 92 8.01 7.86 23.26
N ARG A 93 6.97 7.51 24.00
CA ARG A 93 6.30 6.21 23.86
C ARG A 93 5.06 6.32 23.00
N PHE A 94 4.94 5.37 22.07
CA PHE A 94 3.77 5.21 21.20
C PHE A 94 3.02 3.93 21.54
N THR A 95 1.70 4.00 21.52
CA THR A 95 0.80 2.85 21.59
C THR A 95 -0.14 2.86 20.38
N LEU A 96 -0.07 1.80 19.58
CA LEU A 96 -0.92 1.58 18.42
C LEU A 96 -1.98 0.53 18.77
N TYR A 97 -3.25 0.93 18.74
CA TYR A 97 -4.40 0.04 18.86
C TYR A 97 -4.86 -0.37 17.47
N LEU A 98 -4.62 -1.62 17.13
CA LEU A 98 -4.71 -2.14 15.77
C LEU A 98 -5.82 -3.18 15.69
N LYS A 99 -6.65 -3.10 14.65
CA LYS A 99 -7.65 -4.11 14.31
C LYS A 99 -7.34 -4.65 12.92
N PRO A 100 -7.70 -5.90 12.60
CA PRO A 100 -7.60 -6.39 11.22
C PRO A 100 -8.34 -5.41 10.30
N SER A 101 -7.67 -4.88 9.29
CA SER A 101 -8.25 -3.86 8.39
C SER A 101 -9.39 -4.43 7.51
N GLY A 102 -9.57 -5.75 7.51
CA GLY A 102 -10.10 -6.47 6.36
C GLY A 102 -9.14 -6.31 5.17
N THR A 103 -9.02 -7.32 4.32
CA THR A 103 -8.18 -7.22 3.11
C THR A 103 -8.88 -6.41 2.01
N GLN A 104 -9.44 -5.26 2.36
CA GLN A 104 -10.21 -4.38 1.47
C GLN A 104 -9.34 -3.75 0.37
N PHE A 105 -8.01 -3.87 0.49
CA PHE A 105 -7.04 -3.51 -0.54
C PHE A 105 -6.59 -4.70 -1.42
N LEU A 106 -7.24 -5.86 -1.28
CA LEU A 106 -7.06 -7.02 -2.14
C LEU A 106 -8.38 -7.36 -2.81
N HIS A 107 -8.33 -7.56 -4.13
CA HIS A 107 -9.41 -8.26 -4.81
C HIS A 107 -9.51 -9.69 -4.23
N PRO A 108 -10.71 -10.26 -4.04
CA PRO A 108 -10.89 -11.63 -3.54
C PRO A 108 -10.15 -12.69 -4.37
N ASN A 109 -10.07 -12.46 -5.69
CA ASN A 109 -9.30 -13.25 -6.66
C ASN A 109 -7.95 -12.58 -7.03
N ALA A 110 -7.35 -11.79 -6.13
CA ALA A 110 -6.07 -11.16 -6.40
C ALA A 110 -5.00 -12.22 -6.70
N THR A 111 -4.14 -11.95 -7.68
CA THR A 111 -3.10 -12.90 -8.10
C THR A 111 -1.73 -12.26 -8.19
N ILE A 112 -0.69 -13.09 -8.13
CA ILE A 112 0.68 -12.75 -8.52
C ILE A 112 1.00 -13.56 -9.77
N THR A 113 1.36 -12.86 -10.84
CA THR A 113 1.78 -13.47 -12.10
C THR A 113 3.30 -13.38 -12.21
N TYR A 114 3.95 -14.54 -12.18
CA TYR A 114 5.37 -14.72 -12.47
C TYR A 114 5.51 -15.05 -13.95
N GLN A 115 5.98 -14.08 -14.74
CA GLN A 115 6.13 -14.27 -16.18
C GLN A 115 7.38 -15.12 -16.48
N SER A 116 7.27 -16.02 -17.47
CA SER A 116 8.39 -16.84 -17.95
C SER A 116 9.27 -16.08 -18.93
N ASN A 117 10.56 -16.43 -18.98
CA ASN A 117 11.48 -15.92 -20.00
C ASN A 117 11.12 -16.51 -21.38
N ASN A 118 10.78 -15.64 -22.34
CA ASN A 118 10.92 -16.00 -23.76
C ASN A 118 12.41 -16.07 -24.11
N GLY A 119 13.03 -17.21 -23.82
CA GLY A 119 14.38 -17.52 -24.28
C GLY A 119 14.39 -17.53 -25.81
N SER A 120 15.21 -16.67 -26.41
CA SER A 120 15.47 -16.60 -27.85
C SER A 120 16.26 -17.81 -28.36
N SER A 121 15.75 -19.02 -28.16
CA SER A 121 16.32 -20.25 -28.69
C SER A 121 15.24 -20.99 -29.45
N ALA A 122 15.52 -21.31 -30.72
CA ALA A 122 14.65 -22.01 -31.66
C ALA A 122 14.31 -23.47 -31.24
N ASN A 123 14.44 -23.80 -29.96
CA ASN A 123 14.04 -25.04 -29.31
C ASN A 123 13.66 -24.71 -27.86
N SER A 124 12.40 -24.39 -27.57
CA SER A 124 11.97 -24.16 -26.19
C SER A 124 10.62 -24.84 -25.91
N ASN A 125 10.63 -25.77 -24.96
CA ASN A 125 9.44 -26.11 -24.20
C ASN A 125 8.81 -24.79 -23.73
N GLN A 126 7.56 -24.55 -24.09
CA GLN A 126 6.78 -23.38 -23.65
C GLN A 126 6.75 -23.36 -22.12
N GLN A 127 7.61 -22.55 -21.48
CA GLN A 127 7.42 -22.23 -20.08
C GLN A 127 6.33 -21.17 -20.01
N PHE A 128 5.18 -21.55 -19.46
CA PHE A 128 4.03 -20.67 -19.26
C PHE A 128 4.24 -19.77 -18.05
N ALA A 129 3.63 -18.58 -18.07
CA ALA A 129 3.55 -17.73 -16.89
C ALA A 129 2.92 -18.53 -15.73
N THR A 130 3.50 -18.43 -14.53
CA THR A 130 2.95 -19.07 -13.33
C THR A 130 2.16 -18.03 -12.56
N THR A 131 0.87 -18.27 -12.39
CA THR A 131 -0.01 -17.40 -11.59
C THR A 131 -0.32 -18.07 -10.25
N LYS A 132 -0.18 -17.33 -9.16
CA LYS A 132 -0.53 -17.78 -7.81
C LYS A 132 -1.57 -16.83 -7.19
N PRO A 133 -2.58 -17.34 -6.46
CA PRO A 133 -3.48 -16.46 -5.72
C PRO A 133 -2.76 -15.75 -4.57
N ILE A 134 -3.20 -14.53 -4.25
CA ILE A 134 -2.86 -13.85 -3.00
C ILE A 134 -3.94 -14.23 -2.01
N ILE A 135 -3.61 -15.07 -1.05
CA ILE A 135 -4.57 -15.52 -0.04
C ILE A 135 -4.69 -14.42 1.00
N ALA A 136 -5.89 -13.84 1.10
CA ALA A 136 -6.17 -12.70 1.95
C ALA A 136 -5.86 -12.95 3.43
N ASP A 137 -6.18 -14.15 3.95
CA ASP A 137 -5.97 -14.46 5.36
C ASP A 137 -4.50 -14.66 5.74
N GLU A 138 -3.60 -14.79 4.77
CA GLU A 138 -2.14 -14.81 4.95
C GLU A 138 -1.52 -13.40 4.96
N VAL A 139 -2.30 -12.36 4.65
CA VAL A 139 -1.85 -10.97 4.65
C VAL A 139 -2.33 -10.30 5.94
N LEU A 140 -1.45 -10.19 6.93
CA LEU A 140 -1.77 -9.63 8.24
C LEU A 140 -1.69 -8.10 8.22
N ALA A 141 -2.71 -7.48 7.64
CA ALA A 141 -2.85 -6.03 7.56
C ALA A 141 -3.77 -5.50 8.67
N TYR A 142 -3.27 -4.51 9.40
CA TYR A 142 -3.96 -3.93 10.54
C TYR A 142 -4.09 -2.41 10.44
N SER A 143 -5.25 -1.90 10.84
CA SER A 143 -5.56 -0.48 10.87
C SER A 143 -6.14 -0.11 12.23
N GLY A 144 -5.89 1.11 12.68
CA GLY A 144 -6.50 1.61 13.90
C GLY A 144 -5.97 2.96 14.30
N THR A 145 -5.74 3.16 15.59
CA THR A 145 -5.43 4.48 16.18
C THR A 145 -4.07 4.45 16.85
N ALA A 146 -3.29 5.50 16.63
CA ALA A 146 -2.03 5.75 17.31
C ALA A 146 -2.22 6.76 18.44
N ILE A 147 -1.57 6.54 19.57
CA ILE A 147 -1.58 7.45 20.73
C ILE A 147 -0.14 7.61 21.22
N SER A 148 0.22 8.82 21.64
CA SER A 148 1.48 9.11 22.33
C SER A 148 1.28 9.29 23.84
N GLU A 149 2.32 9.06 24.64
CA GLU A 149 2.25 9.18 26.10
C GLU A 149 1.83 10.58 26.58
N ASP A 150 2.31 11.64 25.92
CA ASP A 150 1.88 13.03 26.15
C ASP A 150 0.35 13.21 26.03
N GLU A 151 -0.29 12.44 25.15
CA GLU A 151 -1.73 12.49 24.92
C GLU A 151 -2.52 11.75 26.01
N MET A 152 -2.00 10.62 26.52
CA MET A 152 -2.61 9.89 27.65
C MET A 152 -2.67 10.73 28.93
N ILE A 153 -1.69 11.61 29.16
CA ILE A 153 -1.66 12.51 30.32
C ILE A 153 -2.71 13.64 30.18
N SER A 154 -3.12 13.98 28.95
CA SER A 154 -4.05 15.08 28.65
C SER A 154 -5.54 14.69 28.59
N LEU A 155 -5.89 13.46 29.01
CA LEU A 155 -7.24 12.87 28.91
C LEU A 155 -8.36 13.57 29.69
N GLU A 156 -8.12 14.75 30.29
CA GLU A 156 -9.15 15.52 31.02
C GLU A 156 -10.03 16.41 30.11
N GLY A 157 -9.93 16.34 28.78
CA GLY A 157 -10.81 17.09 27.87
C GLY A 157 -11.11 16.39 26.54
N ASN A 158 -12.16 16.85 25.85
CA ASN A 158 -12.62 16.45 24.50
C ASN A 158 -11.58 16.69 23.37
N HIS A 159 -10.29 16.42 23.60
CA HIS A 159 -9.18 16.70 22.70
C HIS A 159 -8.84 15.57 21.74
N MET A 160 -9.26 14.32 22.00
CA MET A 160 -9.03 13.20 21.08
C MET A 160 -9.69 13.39 19.70
N ASP A 161 -10.82 14.11 19.62
CA ASP A 161 -11.48 14.41 18.35
C ASP A 161 -10.76 15.50 17.53
N ARG A 162 -9.72 16.13 18.09
CA ARG A 162 -9.05 17.28 17.46
C ARG A 162 -7.98 16.88 16.44
N PHE A 163 -7.42 15.67 16.58
CA PHE A 163 -6.41 15.13 15.66
C PHE A 163 -6.87 13.76 15.17
N ASN A 164 -6.94 13.60 13.85
CA ASN A 164 -7.35 12.35 13.21
C ASN A 164 -6.21 11.33 13.28
N ASN A 165 -5.83 10.89 14.48
CA ASN A 165 -4.73 9.95 14.70
C ASN A 165 -5.08 8.58 14.13
N TRP A 166 -4.15 7.98 13.40
CA TRP A 166 -4.38 6.68 12.74
C TRP A 166 -3.08 5.87 12.67
N ALA A 167 -3.21 4.56 12.51
CA ALA A 167 -2.09 3.64 12.32
C ALA A 167 -2.47 2.59 11.30
N ASN A 168 -1.55 2.26 10.39
CA ASN A 168 -1.69 1.19 9.43
C ASN A 168 -0.38 0.39 9.39
N ILE A 169 -0.44 -0.86 9.82
CA ILE A 169 0.72 -1.74 9.98
C ILE A 169 0.46 -3.04 9.24
N LEU A 170 1.42 -3.44 8.42
CA LEU A 170 1.50 -4.76 7.82
C LEU A 170 2.51 -5.59 8.61
N ILE A 171 2.06 -6.75 9.07
CA ILE A 171 2.92 -7.76 9.71
C ILE A 171 3.09 -8.90 8.72
N HIS A 172 4.33 -9.30 8.48
CA HIS A 172 4.61 -10.42 7.60
C HIS A 172 5.59 -11.41 8.21
N HIS A 173 5.43 -12.66 7.81
CA HIS A 173 6.36 -13.75 8.05
C HIS A 173 6.68 -14.40 6.71
N PRO A 174 7.95 -14.75 6.43
CA PRO A 174 8.41 -15.28 5.14
C PRO A 174 7.69 -16.53 4.61
N TYR A 175 6.82 -17.19 5.39
CA TYR A 175 6.12 -18.42 4.99
C TYR A 175 4.64 -18.21 4.69
N GLY A 176 4.10 -16.98 4.79
CA GLY A 176 2.72 -16.65 4.40
C GLY A 176 1.68 -17.51 5.11
N THR A 177 1.47 -17.28 6.40
CA THR A 177 0.54 -18.11 7.19
C THR A 177 -0.53 -17.25 7.84
N LYS A 178 -1.72 -17.83 8.01
CA LYS A 178 -2.86 -17.20 8.71
C LYS A 178 -2.52 -16.74 10.13
N CYS A 179 -1.59 -17.44 10.77
CA CYS A 179 -1.08 -17.13 12.08
C CYS A 179 0.43 -17.24 12.07
N VAL A 180 1.10 -16.28 12.72
CA VAL A 180 2.56 -16.20 12.82
C VAL A 180 2.95 -16.15 14.28
N LYS A 181 4.09 -16.75 14.62
CA LYS A 181 4.64 -16.59 15.97
C LYS A 181 5.17 -15.18 16.11
N ASN A 182 4.91 -14.58 17.25
CA ASN A 182 5.59 -13.38 17.71
C ASN A 182 7.05 -13.77 17.98
N SER A 183 7.91 -13.56 16.98
CA SER A 183 9.34 -13.87 17.00
C SER A 183 10.11 -12.73 16.36
N ASP A 184 11.43 -12.76 16.53
CA ASP A 184 12.35 -11.75 15.97
C ASP A 184 12.38 -11.75 14.42
N ASP A 185 11.83 -12.79 13.78
CA ASP A 185 11.73 -12.92 12.32
C ASP A 185 10.53 -12.16 11.72
N LEU A 186 9.69 -11.54 12.55
CA LEU A 186 8.55 -10.76 12.07
C LEU A 186 9.02 -9.48 11.38
N ILE A 187 8.51 -9.27 10.16
CA ILE A 187 8.73 -8.05 9.42
C ILE A 187 7.53 -7.14 9.64
N LEU A 188 7.77 -5.99 10.26
CA LEU A 188 6.77 -4.95 10.48
C LEU A 188 7.07 -3.75 9.60
N GLU A 189 6.07 -3.33 8.83
CA GLU A 189 6.14 -2.13 8.01
C GLU A 189 4.82 -1.37 8.06
N GLY A 190 4.87 -0.05 7.89
CA GLY A 190 3.67 0.76 7.85
C GLY A 190 3.93 2.23 8.09
N ALA A 191 2.86 2.93 8.47
CA ALA A 191 2.90 4.32 8.86
C ALA A 191 1.79 4.62 9.87
N PHE A 192 1.97 5.68 10.63
CA PHE A 192 0.99 6.15 11.58
C PHE A 192 1.07 7.67 11.72
N GLN A 193 -0.02 8.28 12.16
CA GLN A 193 -0.11 9.72 12.39
C GLN A 193 -0.52 9.98 13.84
N VAL A 194 0.23 10.85 14.49
CA VAL A 194 -0.07 11.37 15.83
C VAL A 194 0.09 12.88 15.80
N ASN A 195 -0.92 13.62 16.27
CA ASN A 195 -0.89 15.09 16.38
C ASN A 195 -0.56 15.80 15.05
N GLY A 196 -1.08 15.27 13.93
CA GLY A 196 -0.83 15.82 12.59
C GLY A 196 0.55 15.48 12.01
N ARG A 197 1.40 14.75 12.73
CA ARG A 197 2.71 14.31 12.27
C ARG A 197 2.67 12.88 11.76
N LEU A 198 3.13 12.68 10.54
CA LEU A 198 3.30 11.38 9.92
C LEU A 198 4.63 10.75 10.36
N TRP A 199 4.53 9.49 10.79
CA TRP A 199 5.65 8.65 11.16
C TRP A 199 5.65 7.40 10.30
N HIS A 200 6.85 6.96 9.93
CA HIS A 200 7.07 5.74 9.18
C HIS A 200 7.73 4.72 10.08
N ILE A 201 7.35 3.46 9.88
CA ILE A 201 7.85 2.32 10.63
C ILE A 201 8.20 1.23 9.62
N LYS A 202 9.42 0.69 9.70
CA LYS A 202 9.91 -0.31 8.75
C LYS A 202 10.98 -1.18 9.40
N ALA A 203 11.14 -2.41 8.93
CA ALA A 203 12.32 -3.19 9.25
C ALA A 203 13.60 -2.50 8.73
N PHE A 204 14.69 -2.60 9.48
CA PHE A 204 15.97 -1.96 9.22
C PHE A 204 16.52 -2.37 7.87
N ASP A 205 16.53 -3.66 7.55
CA ASP A 205 16.99 -4.18 6.27
C ASP A 205 16.16 -3.62 5.10
N SER A 206 14.85 -3.47 5.30
CA SER A 206 13.96 -2.87 4.31
C SER A 206 14.26 -1.38 4.13
N TYR A 207 14.50 -0.62 5.21
CA TYR A 207 14.91 0.78 5.14
C TYR A 207 16.26 0.94 4.43
N GLN A 208 17.26 0.12 4.78
CA GLN A 208 18.58 0.16 4.15
C GLN A 208 18.52 -0.07 2.63
N LYS A 209 17.61 -0.93 2.15
CA LYS A 209 17.42 -1.14 0.71
C LYS A 209 16.85 0.07 0.00
N VAL A 210 15.95 0.83 0.63
CA VAL A 210 15.23 1.94 -0.02
C VAL A 210 15.84 3.31 0.24
N ARG A 211 16.74 3.44 1.22
CA ARG A 211 17.40 4.71 1.56
C ARG A 211 18.13 5.30 0.35
N GLY A 212 17.97 6.60 0.16
CA GLY A 212 18.72 7.38 -0.79
C GLY A 212 20.16 7.65 -0.30
N PRO A 213 21.08 8.04 -1.20
CA PRO A 213 22.48 8.31 -0.84
C PRO A 213 22.69 9.45 0.17
N HIS A 214 21.70 10.33 0.32
CA HIS A 214 21.75 11.48 1.24
C HIS A 214 20.89 11.29 2.49
N ASP A 215 20.22 10.14 2.60
CA ASP A 215 19.43 9.84 3.79
C ASP A 215 20.37 9.46 4.94
N SER A 216 19.87 9.65 6.16
CA SER A 216 20.61 9.37 7.37
C SER A 216 20.97 7.90 7.48
N GLU A 217 22.23 7.64 7.78
CA GLU A 217 22.71 6.32 8.10
C GLU A 217 22.54 6.10 9.61
N LEU A 218 21.97 4.97 9.99
CA LEU A 218 21.99 4.55 11.38
C LEU A 218 23.38 3.99 11.65
N ASP A 219 24.20 4.76 12.38
CA ASP A 219 25.46 4.26 12.91
C ASP A 219 25.15 2.98 13.70
N THR A 220 25.80 1.90 13.28
CA THR A 220 25.54 0.55 13.77
C THR A 220 25.59 0.54 15.29
N LEU A 221 24.42 0.33 15.91
CA LEU A 221 24.33 -0.02 17.31
C LEU A 221 25.33 -1.15 17.61
N SER A 222 25.90 -1.10 18.81
CA SER A 222 26.81 -2.13 19.31
C SER A 222 26.18 -3.52 19.12
N SER A 223 27.01 -4.53 18.85
CA SER A 223 26.57 -5.85 18.39
C SER A 223 25.55 -6.56 19.31
N ASP A 224 25.36 -6.09 20.54
CA ASP A 224 24.40 -6.61 21.51
C ASP A 224 22.97 -6.06 21.33
N ASP A 225 22.78 -4.85 20.79
CA ASP A 225 21.44 -4.24 20.59
C ASP A 225 20.76 -4.67 19.28
N LYS A 226 21.51 -5.30 18.37
CA LYS A 226 20.95 -5.89 17.13
C LYS A 226 20.00 -7.06 17.39
N LEU A 227 19.95 -7.58 18.62
CA LEU A 227 19.27 -8.82 18.95
C LEU A 227 17.78 -8.66 19.27
N HIS A 228 17.25 -7.44 19.47
CA HIS A 228 15.89 -7.28 20.02
C HIS A 228 14.98 -6.25 19.34
N SER A 229 15.47 -5.44 18.40
CA SER A 229 14.59 -4.63 17.55
C SER A 229 15.26 -4.27 16.22
N THR A 230 14.81 -4.89 15.14
CA THR A 230 15.16 -4.50 13.76
C THR A 230 14.27 -3.37 13.26
N LEU A 231 13.49 -2.72 14.12
CA LEU A 231 12.49 -1.74 13.72
C LEU A 231 13.08 -0.33 13.72
N VAL A 232 12.96 0.36 12.58
CA VAL A 232 13.33 1.77 12.45
C VAL A 232 12.14 2.66 12.27
N VAL A 233 12.23 3.85 12.86
CA VAL A 233 11.17 4.86 12.85
C VAL A 233 11.77 6.19 12.42
N TRP A 234 11.06 6.90 11.54
CA TRP A 234 11.42 8.26 11.15
C TRP A 234 10.19 9.12 10.90
N ASN A 235 10.42 10.43 10.90
CA ASN A 235 9.48 11.46 10.49
C ASN A 235 10.16 12.33 9.45
N ASN A 236 9.40 12.85 8.49
CA ASN A 236 9.91 13.70 7.43
C ASN A 236 10.12 15.17 7.86
N SER A 237 9.73 15.55 9.08
CA SER A 237 9.99 16.86 9.67
C SER A 237 11.34 16.91 10.38
N ASP A 238 12.04 18.03 10.21
CA ASP A 238 13.32 18.31 10.87
C ASP A 238 13.16 18.59 12.39
N ASP A 239 11.93 18.74 12.87
CA ASP A 239 11.59 19.08 14.25
C ASP A 239 10.85 17.93 14.96
N TRP A 240 11.57 17.21 15.83
CA TRP A 240 11.01 16.15 16.67
C TRP A 240 10.40 16.70 17.97
N GLY A 241 10.46 18.01 18.25
CA GLY A 241 9.96 18.58 19.50
C GLY A 241 8.44 18.54 19.58
N THR A 242 7.87 18.04 20.68
CA THR A 242 6.44 18.14 20.96
C THR A 242 6.06 19.56 21.39
N SER A 243 4.80 19.93 21.16
CA SER A 243 4.19 21.19 21.56
C SER A 243 4.43 21.52 23.04
N GLY A 244 5.46 22.32 23.33
CA GLY A 244 5.75 22.84 24.66
C GLY A 244 6.12 24.31 24.57
N LYS A 245 5.14 25.19 24.83
CA LYS A 245 5.24 26.64 25.11
C LYS A 245 6.26 27.42 24.25
N HIS A 246 5.73 28.25 23.35
CA HIS A 246 6.40 29.49 22.96
C HIS A 246 6.68 30.34 24.21
N GLU A 247 7.81 30.13 24.87
CA GLU A 247 8.47 31.21 25.58
C GLU A 247 9.42 31.89 24.60
N ASN A 248 9.22 33.19 24.43
CA ASN A 248 10.05 34.07 23.62
C ASN A 248 11.52 33.97 24.04
N PHE A 249 12.28 33.09 23.40
CA PHE A 249 13.72 33.24 23.32
C PHE A 249 14.04 33.87 21.97
N GLN A 250 14.50 35.13 22.04
CA GLN A 250 15.07 35.84 20.90
C GLN A 250 16.15 34.96 20.29
N GLN A 251 15.91 34.51 19.07
CA GLN A 251 16.87 33.81 18.24
C GLN A 251 18.03 34.77 17.98
N GLN A 252 19.18 34.53 18.63
CA GLN A 252 20.43 35.14 18.20
C GLN A 252 20.83 34.47 16.89
N ASP A 253 20.85 35.27 15.82
CA ASP A 253 21.43 34.92 14.53
C ASP A 253 22.81 34.31 14.70
N PHE A 254 22.97 33.05 14.31
CA PHE A 254 24.28 32.52 13.95
C PHE A 254 24.57 32.99 12.52
N GLN A 255 25.37 34.04 12.41
CA GLN A 255 25.99 34.47 11.17
C GLN A 255 27.02 33.43 10.73
N ASP A 256 26.75 32.71 9.64
CA ASP A 256 27.77 31.94 8.96
C ASP A 256 28.76 32.88 8.25
N ASP A 257 30.04 32.71 8.60
CA ASP A 257 31.19 33.53 8.23
C ASP A 257 31.55 33.38 6.75
N GLU A 258 31.38 34.46 6.00
CA GLU A 258 31.76 34.60 4.60
C GLU A 258 33.27 34.97 4.50
N SER A 259 34.18 33.99 4.55
CA SER A 259 35.61 34.32 4.48
C SER A 259 36.54 33.27 3.84
N LEU A 260 36.28 32.86 2.60
CA LEU A 260 37.31 32.25 1.74
C LEU A 260 37.25 32.71 0.26
N SER A 261 37.33 34.03 0.04
CA SER A 261 37.52 34.62 -1.29
C SER A 261 38.50 35.80 -1.30
N ARG A 262 39.71 35.65 -0.74
CA ARG A 262 40.79 36.67 -0.87
C ARG A 262 42.22 36.11 -0.87
N VAL A 263 42.59 35.29 -1.84
CA VAL A 263 43.95 35.23 -2.42
C VAL A 263 43.73 34.57 -3.80
N ILE A 264 43.93 35.20 -4.96
CA ILE A 264 45.21 35.42 -5.64
C ILE A 264 44.91 36.38 -6.81
N ASN A 265 45.63 37.50 -6.90
CA ASN A 265 45.78 38.28 -8.13
C ASN A 265 47.22 38.16 -8.63
N ASN A 266 47.36 38.25 -9.96
CA ASN A 266 48.57 38.38 -10.79
C ASN A 266 49.31 37.09 -11.21
N SER A 267 49.00 36.64 -12.43
CA SER A 267 50.04 36.43 -13.45
C SER A 267 49.45 36.48 -14.86
N THR A 268 49.85 37.48 -15.62
CA THR A 268 49.65 37.66 -17.05
C THR A 268 50.44 36.62 -17.87
N LYS A 269 49.82 35.97 -18.86
CA LYS A 269 50.38 35.76 -20.22
C LYS A 269 49.37 35.03 -21.13
N ALA A 270 49.29 35.54 -22.36
CA ALA A 270 48.37 35.16 -23.43
C ALA A 270 48.68 33.80 -24.08
N SER A 271 47.64 33.11 -24.57
CA SER A 271 47.49 32.75 -25.99
C SER A 271 46.16 32.02 -26.28
N SER A 272 45.35 32.66 -27.12
CA SER A 272 44.38 32.13 -28.11
C SER A 272 43.73 30.75 -27.92
N LEU A 273 42.40 30.73 -27.81
CA LEU A 273 41.51 30.28 -28.90
C LEU A 273 40.07 30.71 -28.59
N GLN A 274 39.39 31.11 -29.65
CA GLN A 274 38.23 32.01 -29.67
C GLN A 274 36.94 31.19 -29.80
N MET A 275 35.96 31.40 -28.91
CA MET A 275 34.57 31.05 -29.19
C MET A 275 33.66 32.16 -28.66
N THR A 276 33.03 32.86 -29.61
CA THR A 276 32.31 34.11 -29.42
C THR A 276 30.98 33.89 -28.71
N TYR A 277 30.87 34.39 -27.47
CA TYR A 277 29.59 34.71 -26.82
C TYR A 277 29.48 36.24 -26.76
N THR A 278 28.47 36.79 -27.44
CA THR A 278 28.06 38.18 -27.22
C THR A 278 26.95 38.18 -26.16
N GLU A 279 27.28 38.70 -24.98
CA GLU A 279 26.36 39.01 -23.90
C GLU A 279 25.40 40.15 -24.28
N SER A 280 24.16 40.05 -23.79
CA SER A 280 23.45 41.23 -23.28
C SER A 280 22.74 40.84 -22.01
N SER A 281 23.20 41.45 -20.93
CA SER A 281 22.82 41.29 -19.54
C SER A 281 21.38 41.67 -19.22
N THR A 282 20.66 40.78 -18.53
CA THR A 282 19.81 41.12 -17.39
C THR A 282 19.98 40.06 -16.31
N GLN A 283 20.53 40.49 -15.17
CA GLN A 283 20.62 39.68 -13.96
C GLN A 283 19.20 39.43 -13.44
N HIS A 284 18.70 38.21 -13.61
CA HIS A 284 17.56 37.69 -12.88
C HIS A 284 18.00 36.42 -12.14
N PHE A 285 17.74 36.42 -10.84
CA PHE A 285 17.92 35.31 -9.93
C PHE A 285 17.41 34.00 -10.55
N LEU A 286 18.26 32.97 -10.53
CA LEU A 286 17.94 31.60 -10.95
C LEU A 286 16.91 31.00 -9.98
N GLN A 287 15.65 31.34 -10.19
CA GLN A 287 14.50 30.63 -9.62
C GLN A 287 14.46 29.26 -10.31
N LYS A 288 14.69 28.19 -9.54
CA LYS A 288 14.43 26.80 -9.96
C LYS A 288 13.00 26.74 -10.50
N ARG A 289 12.84 26.63 -11.83
CA ARG A 289 11.55 26.25 -12.45
C ARG A 289 11.27 24.80 -12.09
N GLN A 290 10.67 24.57 -10.93
CA GLN A 290 9.86 23.37 -10.69
C GLN A 290 8.70 23.41 -11.68
N THR A 291 8.50 22.34 -12.45
CA THR A 291 7.62 22.34 -13.63
C THR A 291 6.13 22.24 -13.26
N MET A 292 5.60 23.28 -12.61
CA MET A 292 4.15 23.52 -12.42
C MET A 292 3.40 23.71 -13.75
N THR A 293 4.12 23.78 -14.88
CA THR A 293 3.57 24.08 -16.21
C THR A 293 3.10 22.84 -16.97
N SER A 294 3.41 21.64 -16.48
CA SER A 294 3.23 20.38 -17.22
C SER A 294 1.85 19.75 -17.02
N ASP A 295 1.20 20.00 -15.87
CA ASP A 295 -0.09 19.40 -15.49
C ASP A 295 -1.27 19.88 -16.37
N ILE A 296 -1.13 21.00 -17.08
CA ILE A 296 -2.26 21.73 -17.69
C ILE A 296 -2.06 22.08 -19.18
N ALA A 297 -0.96 21.69 -19.80
CA ALA A 297 -0.80 21.88 -21.25
C ALA A 297 -1.59 20.82 -22.04
N GLY A 298 -2.93 20.87 -22.03
CA GLY A 298 -3.67 20.05 -22.98
C GLY A 298 -5.19 20.08 -23.07
N LEU A 299 -5.98 20.41 -22.04
CA LEU A 299 -7.41 20.04 -22.12
C LEU A 299 -8.34 21.05 -22.81
N THR A 300 -8.17 22.37 -22.67
CA THR A 300 -8.98 23.35 -23.46
C THR A 300 -8.34 24.72 -23.69
N GLY A 301 -7.20 25.04 -23.07
CA GLY A 301 -6.68 26.42 -23.06
C GLY A 301 -7.48 27.38 -22.16
N ASP A 302 -8.53 26.90 -21.49
CA ASP A 302 -9.25 27.66 -20.48
C ASP A 302 -8.56 27.51 -19.13
N LYS A 303 -8.39 28.63 -18.41
CA LYS A 303 -7.98 28.60 -17.00
C LYS A 303 -9.08 27.89 -16.19
N VAL A 304 -8.80 26.69 -15.70
CA VAL A 304 -9.68 26.02 -14.74
C VAL A 304 -9.51 26.72 -13.39
N ASP A 305 -10.57 27.36 -12.91
CA ASP A 305 -10.59 28.03 -11.60
C ASP A 305 -10.76 27.00 -10.48
N TYR A 306 -9.64 26.48 -9.97
CA TYR A 306 -9.59 25.51 -8.88
C TYR A 306 -10.05 26.08 -7.54
N ALA A 307 -10.17 27.40 -7.40
CA ALA A 307 -10.59 28.03 -6.15
C ALA A 307 -12.06 27.76 -5.80
N ARG A 308 -12.89 27.41 -6.79
CA ARG A 308 -14.35 27.22 -6.60
C ARG A 308 -14.72 25.89 -5.95
N THR A 309 -13.83 24.91 -5.97
CA THR A 309 -14.12 23.56 -5.48
C THR A 309 -13.36 23.23 -4.20
N ILE A 310 -12.56 24.15 -3.66
CA ILE A 310 -11.77 23.95 -2.43
C ILE A 310 -12.66 23.43 -1.30
N GLY A 311 -12.31 22.26 -0.78
CA GLY A 311 -12.98 21.59 0.34
C GLY A 311 -14.35 20.98 -0.01
N SER A 312 -14.82 21.13 -1.25
CA SER A 312 -16.11 20.57 -1.67
C SER A 312 -16.00 19.06 -1.85
N THR A 313 -16.84 18.32 -1.11
CA THR A 313 -16.99 16.87 -1.25
C THR A 313 -18.08 16.48 -2.25
N ASP A 314 -18.69 17.47 -2.93
CA ASP A 314 -19.73 17.22 -3.92
C ASP A 314 -19.16 16.40 -5.09
N GLY A 315 -19.74 15.21 -5.31
CA GLY A 315 -19.28 14.19 -6.27
C GLY A 315 -18.50 13.03 -5.66
N CYS A 316 -17.97 13.18 -4.45
CA CYS A 316 -17.38 12.04 -3.74
C CYS A 316 -18.47 11.05 -3.27
N PRO A 317 -18.19 9.73 -3.30
CA PRO A 317 -19.14 8.70 -2.91
C PRO A 317 -19.62 8.83 -1.46
N GLN A 318 -20.94 8.75 -1.28
CA GLN A 318 -21.57 8.72 0.05
C GLN A 318 -21.57 7.30 0.64
N SER A 319 -21.56 6.26 -0.20
CA SER A 319 -21.34 4.87 0.18
C SER A 319 -19.91 4.44 -0.15
N PRO A 320 -19.35 3.47 0.61
CA PRO A 320 -18.03 2.92 0.31
C PRO A 320 -17.94 2.32 -1.10
N LYS A 321 -16.96 2.79 -1.87
CA LYS A 321 -16.68 2.35 -3.25
C LYS A 321 -15.35 1.64 -3.37
N MET A 322 -15.16 0.98 -4.51
CA MET A 322 -13.97 0.24 -4.86
C MET A 322 -13.44 0.65 -6.23
N VAL A 323 -12.12 0.68 -6.36
CA VAL A 323 -11.42 0.69 -7.66
C VAL A 323 -10.32 -0.37 -7.63
N TYR A 324 -10.34 -1.29 -8.60
CA TYR A 324 -9.26 -2.28 -8.71
C TYR A 324 -8.05 -1.72 -9.47
N ILE A 325 -6.87 -2.15 -9.05
CA ILE A 325 -5.59 -1.73 -9.60
C ILE A 325 -4.70 -2.94 -9.87
N GLY A 326 -4.10 -2.99 -11.05
CA GLY A 326 -3.01 -3.91 -11.33
C GLY A 326 -1.67 -3.26 -10.99
N ILE A 327 -0.73 -4.01 -10.42
CA ILE A 327 0.61 -3.53 -10.11
C ILE A 327 1.60 -4.28 -10.99
N ALA A 328 2.42 -3.57 -11.76
CA ALA A 328 3.50 -4.13 -12.55
C ALA A 328 4.84 -3.78 -11.90
N ILE A 329 5.78 -4.71 -11.98
CA ILE A 329 7.14 -4.56 -11.45
C ILE A 329 8.13 -4.65 -12.61
N ASP A 330 9.22 -3.89 -12.61
CA ASP A 330 10.31 -4.12 -13.55
C ASP A 330 11.51 -4.84 -12.91
N CYS A 331 12.45 -5.24 -13.76
CA CYS A 331 13.68 -5.93 -13.39
C CYS A 331 14.50 -5.13 -12.37
N THR A 332 14.52 -3.79 -12.46
CA THR A 332 15.30 -2.93 -11.56
C THR A 332 14.74 -2.95 -10.14
N TYR A 333 13.41 -2.91 -10.03
CA TYR A 333 12.72 -3.03 -8.75
C TYR A 333 12.92 -4.42 -8.14
N LEU A 334 12.78 -5.49 -8.94
CA LEU A 334 13.06 -6.85 -8.47
C LEU A 334 14.52 -7.03 -8.03
N ARG A 335 15.47 -6.44 -8.77
CA ARG A 335 16.91 -6.43 -8.42
C ARG A 335 17.16 -5.73 -7.09
N LYS A 336 16.50 -4.61 -6.82
CA LYS A 336 16.62 -3.86 -5.57
C LYS A 336 16.16 -4.66 -4.35
N TYR A 337 15.00 -5.31 -4.45
CA TYR A 337 14.43 -6.08 -3.34
C TYR A 337 15.01 -7.49 -3.21
N GLY A 338 15.63 -8.00 -4.28
CA GLY A 338 16.38 -9.26 -4.31
C GLY A 338 15.52 -10.51 -4.48
N SER A 339 14.25 -10.48 -4.07
CA SER A 339 13.32 -11.60 -4.25
C SER A 339 11.89 -11.14 -4.56
N ALA A 340 11.13 -12.03 -5.20
CA ALA A 340 9.72 -11.81 -5.46
C ALA A 340 8.88 -11.63 -4.20
N ASP A 341 9.21 -12.35 -3.11
CA ASP A 341 8.49 -12.25 -1.84
C ASP A 341 8.72 -10.88 -1.18
N ALA A 342 9.95 -10.35 -1.25
CA ALA A 342 10.25 -9.00 -0.78
C ALA A 342 9.53 -7.93 -1.61
N VAL A 343 9.46 -8.10 -2.93
CA VAL A 343 8.66 -7.24 -3.81
C VAL A 343 7.17 -7.31 -3.46
N ARG A 344 6.62 -8.52 -3.29
CA ARG A 344 5.23 -8.74 -2.89
C ARG A 344 4.93 -7.99 -1.60
N LEU A 345 5.80 -8.12 -0.58
CA LEU A 345 5.65 -7.43 0.69
C LEU A 345 5.61 -5.90 0.52
N ALA A 346 6.56 -5.34 -0.23
CA ALA A 346 6.62 -3.91 -0.49
C ALA A 346 5.35 -3.39 -1.17
N VAL A 347 4.87 -4.11 -2.19
CA VAL A 347 3.61 -3.79 -2.89
C VAL A 347 2.41 -3.82 -1.95
N LEU A 348 2.29 -4.87 -1.12
CA LEU A 348 1.19 -5.01 -0.17
C LEU A 348 1.20 -3.88 0.86
N ASN A 349 2.38 -3.54 1.39
CA ASN A 349 2.52 -2.43 2.35
C ASN A 349 2.13 -1.09 1.71
N ASN A 350 2.65 -0.79 0.52
CA ASN A 350 2.32 0.44 -0.18
C ASN A 350 0.82 0.53 -0.46
N MET A 351 0.22 -0.53 -0.99
CA MET A 351 -1.21 -0.54 -1.31
C MET A 351 -2.11 -0.49 -0.08
N HIS A 352 -1.70 -1.07 1.04
CA HIS A 352 -2.43 -0.93 2.31
C HIS A 352 -2.46 0.53 2.78
N LEU A 353 -1.33 1.24 2.71
CA LEU A 353 -1.22 2.65 3.09
C LEU A 353 -1.96 3.58 2.11
N VAL A 354 -1.77 3.39 0.81
CA VAL A 354 -2.46 4.16 -0.24
C VAL A 354 -3.97 3.94 -0.16
N SER A 355 -4.44 2.69 -0.13
CA SER A 355 -5.87 2.39 -0.07
C SER A 355 -6.52 3.00 1.17
N SER A 356 -5.81 2.99 2.30
CA SER A 356 -6.29 3.60 3.53
C SER A 356 -6.48 5.12 3.44
N VAL A 357 -5.56 5.87 2.80
CA VAL A 357 -5.73 7.32 2.67
C VAL A 357 -6.86 7.66 1.71
N TYR A 358 -7.03 6.91 0.63
CA TYR A 358 -8.17 7.06 -0.28
C TYR A 358 -9.50 6.72 0.39
N GLN A 359 -9.54 5.67 1.21
CA GLN A 359 -10.74 5.28 1.94
C GLN A 359 -11.14 6.36 2.93
N ARG A 360 -10.20 6.84 3.76
CA ARG A 360 -10.47 7.89 4.75
C ARG A 360 -10.87 9.23 4.13
N THR A 361 -10.32 9.57 2.96
CA THR A 361 -10.52 10.89 2.34
C THR A 361 -11.71 10.90 1.38
N PHE A 362 -11.90 9.85 0.60
CA PHE A 362 -12.85 9.81 -0.53
C PHE A 362 -13.90 8.71 -0.43
N ASN A 363 -13.88 7.89 0.62
CA ASN A 363 -14.74 6.71 0.75
C ASN A 363 -14.55 5.70 -0.41
N ILE A 364 -13.33 5.64 -0.96
CA ILE A 364 -12.93 4.75 -2.05
C ILE A 364 -11.77 3.88 -1.56
N SER A 365 -11.94 2.57 -1.56
CA SER A 365 -10.85 1.62 -1.37
C SER A 365 -10.20 1.29 -2.71
N LEU A 366 -8.88 1.17 -2.73
CA LEU A 366 -8.12 0.69 -3.88
C LEU A 366 -7.68 -0.75 -3.64
N GLY A 367 -7.96 -1.66 -4.59
CA GLY A 367 -7.66 -3.09 -4.40
C GLY A 367 -6.81 -3.70 -5.49
N ILE A 368 -5.81 -4.48 -5.09
CA ILE A 368 -4.94 -5.18 -6.03
C ILE A 368 -5.73 -6.31 -6.72
N VAL A 369 -5.76 -6.32 -8.05
CA VAL A 369 -6.27 -7.47 -8.83
C VAL A 369 -5.14 -8.39 -9.31
N GLU A 370 -3.99 -7.83 -9.66
CA GLU A 370 -2.82 -8.57 -10.13
C GLU A 370 -1.53 -7.86 -9.70
N ILE A 371 -0.53 -8.63 -9.28
CA ILE A 371 0.87 -8.19 -9.18
C ILE A 371 1.66 -8.92 -10.26
N ASN A 372 2.18 -8.20 -11.25
CA ASN A 372 2.89 -8.73 -12.41
C ASN A 372 4.41 -8.58 -12.24
N ILE A 373 5.08 -9.68 -11.88
CA ILE A 373 6.51 -9.70 -11.52
C ILE A 373 7.33 -10.35 -12.64
N PRO A 374 8.51 -9.80 -13.02
CA PRO A 374 9.39 -10.47 -13.97
C PRO A 374 10.01 -11.74 -13.32
N SER A 375 10.42 -12.71 -14.13
CA SER A 375 11.09 -13.93 -13.60
C SER A 375 12.53 -13.68 -13.15
N GLU A 376 13.18 -12.67 -13.72
CA GLU A 376 14.60 -12.37 -13.52
C GLU A 376 14.76 -10.93 -13.05
N SER A 377 15.71 -10.72 -12.13
CA SER A 377 16.16 -9.38 -11.71
C SER A 377 17.12 -8.75 -12.72
N THR A 378 17.66 -9.51 -13.67
CA THR A 378 18.52 -8.97 -14.72
C THR A 378 17.67 -8.34 -15.82
N CYS A 379 17.90 -7.06 -16.10
CA CYS A 379 17.18 -6.36 -17.15
C CYS A 379 17.59 -6.85 -18.55
N PRO A 380 16.63 -7.18 -19.43
CA PRO A 380 16.94 -7.63 -20.79
C PRO A 380 17.47 -6.47 -21.64
N SER A 381 18.42 -6.79 -22.54
CA SER A 381 18.94 -5.83 -23.54
C SER A 381 17.93 -5.53 -24.65
N GLN A 382 16.98 -6.45 -24.87
CA GLN A 382 15.82 -6.29 -25.76
C GLN A 382 14.58 -6.72 -24.97
N PRO A 383 13.67 -5.80 -24.62
CA PRO A 383 12.46 -6.15 -23.89
C PRO A 383 11.55 -7.01 -24.77
N SER A 384 10.79 -7.89 -24.13
CA SER A 384 9.75 -8.66 -24.79
C SER A 384 8.54 -7.79 -25.12
N SER A 385 7.73 -8.22 -26.10
CA SER A 385 6.54 -7.48 -26.54
C SER A 385 5.45 -7.38 -25.47
N ASP A 386 5.42 -8.31 -24.52
CA ASP A 386 4.50 -8.31 -23.37
C ASP A 386 4.97 -7.40 -22.23
N ARG A 387 6.25 -6.99 -22.20
CA ARG A 387 6.81 -6.07 -21.19
C ARG A 387 7.76 -5.02 -21.79
N PRO A 388 7.31 -4.19 -22.75
CA PRO A 388 8.16 -3.20 -23.42
C PRO A 388 8.84 -2.19 -22.49
N TRP A 389 8.33 -1.96 -21.27
CA TRP A 389 8.94 -1.07 -20.27
C TRP A 389 10.03 -1.74 -19.42
N ASN A 390 10.18 -3.08 -19.48
CA ASN A 390 11.12 -3.83 -18.65
C ASN A 390 12.55 -3.72 -19.20
N ILE A 391 13.14 -2.53 -19.09
CA ILE A 391 14.50 -2.18 -19.53
C ILE A 391 15.23 -1.53 -18.35
N ASP A 392 16.56 -1.57 -18.34
CA ASP A 392 17.38 -0.93 -17.29
C ASP A 392 17.27 0.62 -17.32
N CYS A 393 17.86 1.28 -16.32
CA CYS A 393 17.89 2.74 -16.18
C CYS A 393 18.78 3.40 -17.25
N PRO A 394 18.58 4.69 -17.59
CA PRO A 394 19.36 5.39 -18.63
C PRO A 394 20.87 5.47 -18.38
N ASP A 395 21.28 5.48 -17.11
CA ASP A 395 22.68 5.48 -16.67
C ASP A 395 23.32 4.09 -16.73
N ALA A 396 22.53 3.02 -16.65
CA ALA A 396 22.98 1.64 -16.72
C ALA A 396 23.03 1.08 -18.16
N SER A 397 22.25 1.63 -19.09
CA SER A 397 22.14 1.12 -20.47
C SER A 397 21.90 2.22 -21.50
N SER A 398 22.54 2.11 -22.67
CA SER A 398 22.31 3.02 -23.81
C SER A 398 20.89 2.91 -24.41
N GLN A 399 20.12 1.89 -24.03
CA GLN A 399 18.70 1.74 -24.37
C GLN A 399 17.80 1.95 -23.15
N GLY A 400 18.38 2.39 -22.02
CA GLY A 400 17.67 2.57 -20.77
C GLY A 400 16.55 3.59 -20.89
N LEU A 401 15.49 3.35 -20.12
CA LEU A 401 14.29 4.20 -20.14
C LEU A 401 14.23 5.04 -18.88
N ASP A 402 14.04 6.34 -19.10
CA ASP A 402 13.67 7.29 -18.07
C ASP A 402 12.20 7.07 -17.65
N ILE A 403 11.77 7.70 -16.56
CA ILE A 403 10.44 7.45 -15.99
C ILE A 403 9.29 7.79 -16.96
N ASN A 404 9.47 8.82 -17.79
CA ASN A 404 8.48 9.22 -18.81
C ASN A 404 8.42 8.21 -19.97
N GLY A 405 9.58 7.70 -20.43
CA GLY A 405 9.66 6.64 -21.42
C GLY A 405 9.01 5.35 -20.92
N ARG A 406 9.17 5.02 -19.63
CA ARG A 406 8.47 3.90 -18.98
C ARG A 406 6.97 4.08 -18.98
N LEU A 407 6.47 5.24 -18.54
CA LEU A 407 5.03 5.54 -18.55
C LEU A 407 4.44 5.35 -19.95
N ASN A 408 5.06 5.94 -20.98
CA ASN A 408 4.56 5.84 -22.35
C ASN A 408 4.44 4.39 -22.85
N LYS A 409 5.49 3.57 -22.64
CA LYS A 409 5.46 2.15 -23.05
C LYS A 409 4.46 1.35 -22.22
N PHE A 410 4.36 1.63 -20.93
CA PHE A 410 3.46 0.96 -20.02
C PHE A 410 1.99 1.28 -20.32
N SER A 411 1.68 2.55 -20.67
CA SER A 411 0.35 2.94 -21.10
C SER A 411 -0.08 2.26 -22.40
N LYS A 412 0.85 2.14 -23.37
CA LYS A 412 0.58 1.38 -24.59
C LYS A 412 0.25 -0.08 -24.28
N TRP A 413 1.02 -0.71 -23.41
CA TRP A 413 0.75 -2.07 -22.97
C TRP A 413 -0.57 -2.20 -22.23
N ARG A 414 -0.94 -1.25 -21.36
CA ARG A 414 -2.22 -1.29 -20.66
C ARG A 414 -3.37 -1.36 -21.66
N SER A 415 -3.29 -0.57 -22.73
CA SER A 415 -4.26 -0.63 -23.81
C SER A 415 -4.27 -1.97 -24.55
N ASP A 416 -3.11 -2.59 -24.76
CA ASP A 416 -3.01 -3.88 -25.43
C ASP A 416 -3.52 -5.03 -24.55
N LYS A 417 -3.29 -4.94 -23.23
CA LYS A 417 -3.84 -5.86 -22.23
C LYS A 417 -5.37 -5.79 -22.18
N GLY A 418 -5.93 -4.61 -22.37
CA GLY A 418 -7.37 -4.38 -22.27
C GLY A 418 -7.87 -4.19 -20.83
N GLY A 419 -9.18 -4.34 -20.63
CA GLY A 419 -9.86 -4.08 -19.37
C GLY A 419 -10.66 -5.26 -18.81
N SER A 420 -10.45 -6.47 -19.35
CA SER A 420 -11.16 -7.68 -18.90
C SER A 420 -10.75 -8.11 -17.49
N ASP A 421 -9.63 -7.60 -16.98
CA ASP A 421 -9.20 -7.78 -15.59
C ASP A 421 -10.02 -6.95 -14.59
N GLY A 422 -10.89 -6.05 -15.07
CA GLY A 422 -11.69 -5.18 -14.22
C GLY A 422 -10.89 -4.08 -13.51
N ALA A 423 -9.60 -3.92 -13.85
CA ALA A 423 -8.76 -2.89 -13.24
C ALA A 423 -9.18 -1.49 -13.73
N GLY A 424 -9.38 -0.54 -12.83
CA GLY A 424 -9.52 0.88 -13.17
C GLY A 424 -8.19 1.53 -13.51
N LEU A 425 -7.09 1.04 -12.90
CA LEU A 425 -5.74 1.57 -13.05
C LEU A 425 -4.71 0.45 -13.13
N TRP A 426 -3.55 0.76 -13.71
CA TRP A 426 -2.36 -0.06 -13.61
C TRP A 426 -1.17 0.80 -13.16
N HIS A 427 -0.40 0.37 -12.17
CA HIS A 427 0.72 1.14 -11.65
C HIS A 427 2.03 0.39 -11.80
N LEU A 428 3.07 1.04 -12.31
CA LEU A 428 4.40 0.45 -12.46
C LEU A 428 5.31 0.90 -11.32
N LEU A 429 5.98 -0.06 -10.67
CA LEU A 429 7.07 0.21 -9.74
C LEU A 429 8.44 -0.08 -10.38
N THR A 430 9.37 0.85 -10.22
CA THR A 430 10.72 0.84 -10.83
C THR A 430 11.78 1.32 -9.83
N ASP A 431 13.05 1.05 -10.07
CA ASP A 431 14.17 1.69 -9.35
C ASP A 431 14.92 2.71 -10.22
N CYS A 432 14.27 3.21 -11.28
CA CYS A 432 14.85 4.18 -12.21
C CYS A 432 14.19 5.57 -12.08
N PRO A 433 14.60 6.43 -11.12
CA PRO A 433 14.20 7.82 -11.09
C PRO A 433 14.83 8.63 -12.25
N SER A 434 14.22 9.76 -12.60
CA SER A 434 14.73 10.69 -13.61
C SER A 434 15.21 11.99 -12.96
N GLY A 435 16.47 12.03 -12.51
CA GLY A 435 16.97 13.16 -11.73
C GLY A 435 16.27 13.25 -10.38
N SER A 436 15.57 14.36 -10.11
CA SER A 436 14.70 14.47 -8.93
C SER A 436 13.35 13.80 -9.13
N GLN A 437 12.89 13.58 -10.36
CA GLN A 437 11.56 13.03 -10.64
C GLN A 437 11.48 11.55 -10.21
N VAL A 438 10.55 11.24 -9.32
CA VAL A 438 10.34 9.91 -8.74
C VAL A 438 8.97 9.34 -9.04
N GLY A 439 8.06 10.11 -9.62
CA GLY A 439 6.78 9.62 -10.07
C GLY A 439 6.26 10.38 -11.29
N VAL A 440 5.43 9.71 -12.08
CA VAL A 440 4.71 10.33 -13.19
C VAL A 440 3.42 9.56 -13.50
N SER A 441 2.34 10.27 -13.79
CA SER A 441 1.08 9.66 -14.23
C SER A 441 0.24 10.59 -15.11
N TRP A 442 -0.76 10.02 -15.77
CA TRP A 442 -1.69 10.79 -16.60
C TRP A 442 -2.83 11.39 -15.77
N LEU A 443 -3.02 12.70 -15.89
CA LEU A 443 -4.07 13.44 -15.17
C LEU A 443 -5.47 12.99 -15.61
N GLY A 444 -6.35 12.62 -14.68
CA GLY A 444 -7.75 12.26 -14.96
C GLY A 444 -7.90 11.00 -15.83
N ALA A 445 -6.92 10.09 -15.77
CA ALA A 445 -6.90 8.87 -16.57
C ALA A 445 -7.57 7.66 -15.89
N LEU A 446 -8.25 7.84 -14.75
CA LEU A 446 -9.02 6.79 -14.10
C LEU A 446 -9.97 6.08 -15.09
N CYS A 447 -10.09 4.76 -14.94
CA CYS A 447 -10.90 3.85 -15.77
C CYS A 447 -10.51 3.77 -17.26
N LYS A 448 -9.52 4.52 -17.73
CA LYS A 448 -9.11 4.49 -19.14
C LYS A 448 -8.32 3.24 -19.48
N VAL A 449 -8.94 2.40 -20.29
CA VAL A 449 -8.27 1.21 -20.86
C VAL A 449 -7.57 1.55 -22.18
N ASN A 450 -8.29 2.19 -23.10
CA ASN A 450 -7.81 2.40 -24.46
C ASN A 450 -6.75 3.51 -24.52
N ALA A 451 -5.69 3.26 -25.29
CA ALA A 451 -4.64 4.21 -25.59
C ALA A 451 -5.20 5.39 -26.40
N GLU A 452 -4.96 6.60 -25.92
CA GLU A 452 -5.12 7.83 -26.67
C GLU A 452 -3.75 8.47 -26.93
N GLN A 453 -3.64 9.25 -28.01
CA GLN A 453 -2.42 10.01 -28.31
C GLN A 453 -2.44 11.32 -27.51
N GLY A 454 -1.43 11.49 -26.66
CA GLY A 454 -1.16 12.71 -25.91
C GLY A 454 -0.60 13.82 -26.81
N VAL A 455 -0.55 15.04 -26.26
CA VAL A 455 -0.22 16.28 -26.99
C VAL A 455 1.19 16.26 -27.61
N ASN A 456 2.08 15.39 -27.10
CA ASN A 456 3.48 15.25 -27.52
C ASN A 456 3.83 13.85 -28.07
N GLY A 457 2.84 13.10 -28.60
CA GLY A 457 3.06 11.73 -29.11
C GLY A 457 3.21 10.66 -28.02
N GLY A 458 2.90 11.01 -26.78
CA GLY A 458 2.82 10.05 -25.67
C GLY A 458 1.59 9.17 -25.79
N THR A 459 1.67 7.93 -25.32
CA THR A 459 0.51 7.03 -25.27
C THR A 459 -0.12 7.12 -23.89
N THR A 460 -1.42 7.37 -23.81
CA THR A 460 -2.11 7.68 -22.54
C THR A 460 -3.17 6.63 -22.22
N SER A 461 -3.17 6.11 -21.00
CA SER A 461 -4.19 5.22 -20.42
C SER A 461 -4.22 5.39 -18.90
N GLY A 462 -5.08 4.66 -18.19
CA GLY A 462 -5.16 4.62 -16.72
C GLY A 462 -3.93 3.96 -16.12
N THR A 463 -2.84 4.72 -16.09
CA THR A 463 -1.50 4.27 -15.69
C THR A 463 -0.72 5.35 -14.94
N GLY A 464 0.15 4.90 -14.04
CA GLY A 464 1.14 5.70 -13.35
C GLY A 464 2.43 4.90 -13.13
N VAL A 465 3.52 5.59 -12.82
CA VAL A 465 4.83 5.02 -12.51
C VAL A 465 5.37 5.66 -11.24
N THR A 466 5.88 4.85 -10.32
CA THR A 466 6.58 5.30 -9.13
C THR A 466 7.94 4.61 -9.04
N ALA A 467 8.98 5.41 -8.83
CA ALA A 467 10.32 4.95 -8.53
C ALA A 467 10.47 4.69 -7.03
N SER A 468 11.27 3.70 -6.67
CA SER A 468 11.53 3.33 -5.28
C SER A 468 12.16 4.48 -4.50
N THR A 469 11.51 4.84 -3.39
CA THR A 469 11.99 5.80 -2.38
C THR A 469 11.65 5.28 -0.99
N PRO A 470 12.23 5.84 0.09
CA PRO A 470 11.81 5.50 1.45
C PRO A 470 10.33 5.77 1.74
N ASN A 471 9.78 6.80 1.09
CA ASN A 471 8.39 7.26 1.24
C ASN A 471 7.54 6.86 0.01
N GLU A 472 7.84 5.70 -0.59
CA GLU A 472 7.27 5.25 -1.87
C GLU A 472 5.74 5.26 -1.91
N TRP A 473 5.07 4.88 -0.82
CA TRP A 473 3.61 4.88 -0.76
C TRP A 473 3.00 6.28 -0.90
N GLU A 474 3.68 7.33 -0.43
CA GLU A 474 3.23 8.71 -0.59
C GLU A 474 3.34 9.15 -2.05
N THR A 475 4.47 8.83 -2.70
CA THR A 475 4.67 9.06 -4.13
C THR A 475 3.62 8.31 -4.94
N MET A 476 3.35 7.04 -4.60
CA MET A 476 2.31 6.26 -5.26
C MET A 476 0.92 6.88 -5.07
N ALA A 477 0.59 7.35 -3.87
CA ALA A 477 -0.67 8.07 -3.61
C ALA A 477 -0.77 9.38 -4.42
N HIS A 478 0.33 10.12 -4.54
CA HIS A 478 0.41 11.34 -5.36
C HIS A 478 0.11 11.04 -6.83
N GLU A 479 0.77 10.04 -7.40
CA GLU A 479 0.60 9.67 -8.80
C GLU A 479 -0.81 9.12 -9.09
N ILE A 480 -1.40 8.36 -8.16
CA ILE A 480 -2.81 7.96 -8.27
C ILE A 480 -3.71 9.20 -8.11
N GLY A 481 -3.32 10.20 -7.33
CA GLY A 481 -4.06 11.46 -7.16
C GLY A 481 -4.24 12.20 -8.47
N HIS A 482 -3.17 12.26 -9.26
CA HIS A 482 -3.23 12.73 -10.64
C HIS A 482 -4.18 11.87 -11.50
N ASN A 483 -4.15 10.54 -11.43
CA ASN A 483 -5.11 9.71 -12.17
C ASN A 483 -6.58 10.01 -11.79
N PHE A 484 -6.83 10.37 -10.52
CA PHE A 484 -8.13 10.81 -10.00
C PHE A 484 -8.47 12.29 -10.30
N GLY A 485 -7.61 13.00 -11.03
CA GLY A 485 -7.86 14.35 -11.53
C GLY A 485 -7.36 15.48 -10.64
N ALA A 486 -6.57 15.20 -9.60
CA ALA A 486 -5.91 16.25 -8.82
C ALA A 486 -4.69 16.83 -9.56
N VAL A 487 -4.55 18.15 -9.54
CA VAL A 487 -3.32 18.85 -9.94
C VAL A 487 -2.43 19.10 -8.72
N HIS A 488 -1.18 19.53 -8.94
CA HIS A 488 -0.30 19.90 -7.84
C HIS A 488 -0.85 21.02 -6.96
N ASP A 489 -0.61 20.91 -5.67
CA ASP A 489 -0.78 22.01 -4.73
C ASP A 489 0.20 23.14 -5.03
N CYS A 490 -0.25 24.37 -4.83
CA CYS A 490 0.59 25.54 -5.03
C CYS A 490 1.66 25.66 -3.93
N THR A 491 2.87 26.04 -4.33
CA THR A 491 4.04 26.16 -3.45
C THR A 491 4.47 27.62 -3.26
N SER A 492 5.49 27.86 -2.43
CA SER A 492 6.00 29.22 -2.18
C SER A 492 6.38 29.94 -3.48
N GLY A 493 5.94 31.20 -3.62
CA GLY A 493 6.15 32.02 -4.81
C GLY A 493 5.01 31.96 -5.84
N CYS A 494 3.96 31.20 -5.56
CA CYS A 494 2.75 31.17 -6.39
C CYS A 494 1.88 32.44 -6.22
N SER A 495 1.02 32.68 -7.20
CA SER A 495 0.00 33.72 -7.21
C SER A 495 -1.40 33.12 -7.37
N MET A 496 -2.42 33.79 -6.82
CA MET A 496 -3.80 33.37 -7.02
C MET A 496 -4.14 33.35 -8.53
N GLY A 497 -4.67 32.22 -9.00
CA GLY A 497 -5.00 32.00 -10.41
C GLY A 497 -3.88 31.37 -11.26
N ASP A 498 -2.79 30.94 -10.61
CA ASP A 498 -1.82 30.01 -11.19
C ASP A 498 -2.45 28.64 -11.45
N SER A 499 -1.81 27.86 -12.33
CA SER A 499 -2.20 26.52 -12.75
C SER A 499 -1.89 25.45 -11.69
N CYS A 500 -2.31 25.68 -10.45
CA CYS A 500 -2.10 24.79 -9.30
C CYS A 500 -3.27 24.91 -8.32
N CYS A 501 -3.26 24.05 -7.30
CA CYS A 501 -4.27 23.99 -6.26
C CYS A 501 -3.94 24.91 -5.07
N PRO A 502 -4.62 26.06 -4.91
CA PRO A 502 -4.30 27.00 -3.84
C PRO A 502 -4.77 26.49 -2.47
N ALA A 503 -4.10 26.91 -1.40
CA ALA A 503 -4.46 26.53 -0.03
C ALA A 503 -5.86 27.01 0.38
N SER A 504 -6.29 28.18 -0.09
CA SER A 504 -7.63 28.72 0.14
C SER A 504 -8.04 29.70 -0.97
N THR A 505 -9.23 30.29 -0.87
CA THR A 505 -9.68 31.35 -1.78
C THR A 505 -8.93 32.67 -1.61
N SER A 506 -8.09 32.80 -0.58
CA SER A 506 -7.29 34.00 -0.28
C SER A 506 -5.80 33.73 -0.05
N SER A 507 -5.39 32.47 0.09
CA SER A 507 -4.00 32.05 0.24
C SER A 507 -3.63 31.07 -0.86
N CYS A 508 -2.55 31.37 -1.58
CA CYS A 508 -2.08 30.51 -2.65
C CYS A 508 -1.19 29.37 -2.10
N ASN A 509 -0.15 29.71 -1.35
CA ASN A 509 0.85 28.75 -0.87
C ASN A 509 0.27 27.72 0.10
N ASN A 510 0.61 26.44 -0.10
CA ASN A 510 0.13 25.27 0.64
C ASN A 510 1.25 24.50 1.38
N ASP A 511 2.34 25.20 1.72
CA ASP A 511 3.46 24.80 2.58
C ASP A 511 4.17 23.47 2.26
N ASP A 512 3.92 22.89 1.08
CA ASP A 512 4.48 21.64 0.57
C ASP A 512 4.24 20.40 1.47
N GLN A 513 3.13 20.38 2.21
CA GLN A 513 2.86 19.36 3.24
C GLN A 513 1.79 18.32 2.88
N ASN A 514 1.10 18.47 1.74
CA ASN A 514 0.02 17.56 1.36
C ASN A 514 0.50 16.54 0.31
N ILE A 515 -0.26 15.46 0.12
CA ILE A 515 0.05 14.40 -0.84
C ILE A 515 0.28 14.96 -2.25
N MET A 516 -0.44 15.99 -2.68
CA MET A 516 -0.32 16.59 -4.01
C MET A 516 0.73 17.71 -4.11
N ALA A 517 1.58 17.90 -3.11
CA ALA A 517 2.71 18.81 -3.24
C ALA A 517 3.67 18.30 -4.35
N PRO A 518 4.16 19.17 -5.26
CA PRO A 518 5.04 18.76 -6.38
C PRO A 518 6.39 18.21 -5.90
N SER A 519 6.85 18.70 -4.75
CA SER A 519 8.01 18.20 -4.03
C SER A 519 7.75 18.35 -2.54
N SER A 520 7.92 17.29 -1.72
CA SER A 520 7.75 17.40 -0.27
C SER A 520 9.03 17.95 0.37
N THR A 521 9.05 19.27 0.58
CA THR A 521 10.19 19.98 1.20
C THR A 521 10.14 20.01 2.73
N SER A 522 9.00 19.69 3.34
CA SER A 522 8.78 19.81 4.80
C SER A 522 8.23 18.54 5.44
N GLY A 523 8.13 17.45 4.65
CA GLY A 523 7.43 16.23 5.02
C GLY A 523 5.92 16.29 4.75
N SER A 524 5.36 15.18 4.29
CA SER A 524 3.91 15.05 4.06
C SER A 524 3.16 14.82 5.36
N THR A 525 1.99 15.42 5.47
CA THR A 525 0.97 15.19 6.50
C THR A 525 0.10 13.98 6.18
N SER A 526 0.43 13.20 5.14
CA SER A 526 -0.37 12.08 4.63
C SER A 526 -1.80 12.44 4.25
N SER A 527 -2.07 13.72 3.99
CA SER A 527 -3.41 14.25 3.74
C SER A 527 -3.46 14.93 2.37
N PHE A 528 -4.60 14.81 1.69
CA PHE A 528 -4.88 15.63 0.52
C PHE A 528 -5.27 17.04 0.97
N SER A 529 -4.84 18.06 0.22
CA SER A 529 -5.28 19.42 0.51
C SER A 529 -6.78 19.58 0.23
N ALA A 530 -7.39 20.61 0.82
CA ALA A 530 -8.79 20.92 0.54
C ALA A 530 -9.04 21.14 -0.97
N CYS A 531 -8.08 21.74 -1.70
CA CYS A 531 -8.20 21.92 -3.14
C CYS A 531 -8.14 20.58 -3.89
N SER A 532 -7.18 19.70 -3.56
CA SER A 532 -7.08 18.38 -4.17
C SER A 532 -8.33 17.54 -3.93
N ILE A 533 -8.91 17.62 -2.71
CA ILE A 533 -10.19 16.98 -2.39
C ILE A 533 -11.29 17.49 -3.33
N GLY A 534 -11.39 18.80 -3.47
CA GLY A 534 -12.32 19.46 -4.38
C GLY A 534 -12.17 19.02 -5.85
N ASN A 535 -10.93 18.84 -6.30
CA ASN A 535 -10.61 18.41 -7.66
C ASN A 535 -11.10 16.98 -7.90
N ILE A 536 -10.71 16.05 -7.02
CA ILE A 536 -11.07 14.63 -7.13
C ILE A 536 -12.58 14.44 -7.02
N CYS A 537 -13.24 15.02 -6.01
CA CYS A 537 -14.69 14.89 -5.86
C CYS A 537 -15.44 15.48 -7.07
N SER A 538 -14.99 16.63 -7.59
CA SER A 538 -15.60 17.22 -8.78
C SER A 538 -15.37 16.39 -10.04
N ALA A 539 -14.24 15.70 -10.17
CA ALA A 539 -13.94 14.78 -11.26
C ALA A 539 -14.80 13.52 -11.20
N LEU A 540 -15.14 13.04 -9.99
CA LEU A 540 -15.99 11.87 -9.75
C LEU A 540 -17.49 12.13 -9.97
N LYS A 541 -17.92 13.39 -10.15
CA LYS A 541 -19.34 13.72 -10.34
C LYS A 541 -19.94 12.95 -11.52
N PRO A 542 -21.08 12.26 -11.32
CA PRO A 542 -21.80 11.61 -12.42
C PRO A 542 -22.11 12.59 -13.55
N GLY A 543 -21.82 12.20 -14.79
CA GLY A 543 -22.01 13.05 -15.97
C GLY A 543 -20.85 14.00 -16.28
N ASN A 544 -19.79 14.03 -15.47
CA ASN A 544 -18.57 14.80 -15.74
C ASN A 544 -17.50 13.98 -16.49
N SER A 545 -17.92 13.04 -17.35
CA SER A 545 -17.03 12.15 -18.11
C SER A 545 -16.08 12.88 -19.06
N GLN A 546 -16.31 14.17 -19.31
CA GLN A 546 -15.40 15.05 -20.04
C GLN A 546 -14.13 15.39 -19.25
N ARG A 547 -14.17 15.35 -17.91
CA ARG A 547 -13.00 15.55 -17.06
C ARG A 547 -12.30 14.23 -16.69
N MET A 548 -13.07 13.19 -16.37
CA MET A 548 -12.53 11.89 -15.97
C MET A 548 -13.59 10.79 -16.16
N ASP A 549 -13.17 9.61 -16.61
CA ASP A 549 -14.03 8.43 -16.61
C ASP A 549 -14.07 7.82 -15.19
N SER A 550 -15.27 7.57 -14.68
CA SER A 550 -15.50 6.98 -13.35
C SER A 550 -16.26 5.65 -13.42
N SER A 551 -16.38 5.05 -14.61
CA SER A 551 -17.18 3.84 -14.87
C SER A 551 -16.72 2.60 -14.09
N CYS A 552 -15.44 2.55 -13.71
CA CYS A 552 -14.83 1.49 -12.91
C CYS A 552 -14.95 1.70 -11.39
N VAL A 553 -15.56 2.81 -10.93
CA VAL A 553 -15.79 3.08 -9.50
C VAL A 553 -17.10 2.41 -9.07
N SER A 554 -17.00 1.25 -8.43
CA SER A 554 -18.15 0.37 -8.14
C SER A 554 -18.46 0.25 -6.65
N GLU A 555 -19.66 -0.25 -6.29
CA GLU A 555 -20.04 -0.52 -4.89
C GLU A 555 -19.18 -1.65 -4.31
N LEU A 556 -18.70 -1.50 -3.07
CA LEU A 556 -17.99 -2.58 -2.37
C LEU A 556 -18.81 -3.87 -2.28
N ALA A 557 -20.12 -3.77 -1.96
CA ALA A 557 -20.99 -4.92 -1.72
C ALA A 557 -21.31 -5.77 -2.97
N GLN A 558 -21.42 -5.15 -4.15
CA GLN A 558 -21.69 -5.89 -5.40
C GLN A 558 -20.55 -6.85 -5.76
N HIS A 559 -19.33 -6.57 -5.28
CA HIS A 559 -18.17 -7.41 -5.53
C HIS A 559 -17.94 -8.50 -4.48
N TYR A 560 -18.38 -8.33 -3.21
CA TYR A 560 -18.37 -9.45 -2.24
C TYR A 560 -19.36 -10.56 -2.62
N THR A 561 -20.48 -10.23 -3.28
CA THR A 561 -21.41 -11.24 -3.82
C THR A 561 -20.89 -11.97 -5.05
N ILE A 562 -19.93 -11.40 -5.79
CA ILE A 562 -19.18 -12.09 -6.85
C ILE A 562 -18.00 -12.88 -6.26
N ALA A 563 -17.55 -12.52 -5.05
CA ALA A 563 -16.45 -13.14 -4.30
C ALA A 563 -16.80 -14.45 -3.57
N LEU A 564 -18.07 -14.74 -3.37
CA LEU A 564 -18.59 -16.00 -2.83
C LEU A 564 -18.94 -16.99 -3.95
N ASN A 565 -18.25 -16.94 -5.09
CA ASN A 565 -18.39 -17.91 -6.18
C ASN A 565 -16.98 -18.22 -6.68
N GLN A 566 -16.16 -18.77 -5.79
CA GLN A 566 -14.80 -19.21 -6.04
C GLN A 566 -14.80 -20.64 -6.56
N CYS A 567 -15.12 -20.77 -7.84
CA CYS A 567 -15.05 -22.06 -8.48
C CYS A 567 -13.65 -22.67 -8.40
N GLY A 568 -13.53 -23.81 -7.72
CA GLY A 568 -12.28 -24.55 -7.54
C GLY A 568 -11.70 -24.47 -6.13
N ASN A 569 -12.44 -23.93 -5.16
CA ASN A 569 -12.03 -23.92 -3.74
C ASN A 569 -12.59 -25.12 -2.95
N GLY A 570 -13.49 -25.90 -3.55
CA GLY A 570 -14.06 -27.13 -2.99
C GLY A 570 -15.28 -26.90 -2.10
N ILE A 571 -15.86 -25.70 -2.12
CA ILE A 571 -17.05 -25.31 -1.38
C ILE A 571 -18.14 -25.02 -2.40
N LEU A 572 -19.30 -25.67 -2.27
CA LEU A 572 -20.42 -25.41 -3.18
C LEU A 572 -21.11 -24.09 -2.80
N GLU A 573 -21.02 -23.08 -3.66
CA GLU A 573 -21.54 -21.74 -3.38
C GLU A 573 -22.78 -21.34 -4.22
N PRO A 574 -23.55 -20.29 -3.85
CA PRO A 574 -24.75 -19.87 -4.57
C PRO A 574 -24.47 -19.39 -6.01
N GLY A 575 -24.72 -20.27 -6.98
CA GLY A 575 -24.48 -20.03 -8.41
C GLY A 575 -23.74 -21.19 -9.08
N GLU A 576 -23.15 -22.07 -8.29
CA GLU A 576 -22.43 -23.27 -8.73
C GLU A 576 -23.33 -24.50 -8.65
N ASP A 577 -23.10 -25.47 -9.53
CA ASP A 577 -23.75 -26.78 -9.44
C ASP A 577 -22.83 -27.81 -8.75
N CYS A 578 -21.51 -27.58 -8.77
CA CYS A 578 -20.47 -28.42 -8.17
C CYS A 578 -19.17 -27.62 -8.03
N ASP A 579 -18.30 -27.98 -7.07
CA ASP A 579 -16.94 -27.42 -6.97
C ASP A 579 -15.91 -28.54 -6.72
N PRO A 580 -15.00 -28.83 -7.66
CA PRO A 580 -14.03 -29.93 -7.56
C PRO A 580 -12.83 -29.62 -6.64
N GLY A 581 -12.70 -28.39 -6.14
CA GLY A 581 -11.55 -27.94 -5.36
C GLY A 581 -10.27 -27.90 -6.19
N GLN A 582 -9.14 -28.12 -5.51
CA GLN A 582 -7.82 -28.13 -6.13
C GLN A 582 -7.55 -29.34 -7.04
N PHE A 583 -8.46 -30.32 -7.09
CA PHE A 583 -8.29 -31.55 -7.87
C PHE A 583 -9.36 -31.66 -8.93
N ALA A 584 -8.98 -32.00 -10.17
CA ALA A 584 -9.96 -32.16 -11.25
C ALA A 584 -10.93 -33.33 -10.96
N SER A 585 -12.23 -33.10 -11.13
CA SER A 585 -13.27 -34.12 -11.04
C SER A 585 -13.91 -34.35 -12.41
N PRO A 586 -14.09 -35.60 -12.88
CA PRO A 586 -14.80 -35.85 -14.14
C PRO A 586 -16.27 -35.42 -14.11
N CYS A 587 -16.85 -35.27 -12.91
CA CYS A 587 -18.24 -34.88 -12.71
C CYS A 587 -18.47 -33.37 -12.76
N CYS A 588 -17.41 -32.56 -12.69
CA CYS A 588 -17.51 -31.10 -12.58
C CYS A 588 -16.52 -30.39 -13.50
N GLN A 589 -17.00 -29.40 -14.26
CA GLN A 589 -16.15 -28.63 -15.16
C GLN A 589 -15.28 -27.64 -14.37
N TRP A 590 -13.96 -27.88 -14.39
CA TRP A 590 -12.98 -27.08 -13.65
C TRP A 590 -12.95 -25.62 -14.14
N GLY A 591 -13.00 -24.66 -13.20
CA GLY A 591 -13.04 -23.21 -13.50
C GLY A 591 -14.41 -22.68 -13.97
N VAL A 592 -15.43 -23.54 -14.09
CA VAL A 592 -16.82 -23.17 -14.46
C VAL A 592 -17.83 -23.56 -13.39
N CYS A 593 -17.55 -24.61 -12.61
CA CYS A 593 -18.36 -25.09 -11.48
C CYS A 593 -19.81 -25.42 -11.85
N LYS A 594 -19.92 -26.06 -13.02
CA LYS A 594 -21.14 -26.66 -13.56
C LYS A 594 -20.90 -28.14 -13.79
N PHE A 595 -21.96 -28.94 -13.64
CA PHE A 595 -21.87 -30.37 -13.88
C PHE A 595 -21.38 -30.66 -15.30
N SER A 596 -20.54 -31.68 -15.44
CA SER A 596 -20.21 -32.22 -16.75
C SER A 596 -21.50 -32.77 -17.41
N PRO A 597 -21.63 -32.74 -18.75
CA PRO A 597 -22.83 -33.25 -19.43
C PRO A 597 -23.21 -34.67 -18.96
N GLY A 598 -24.43 -34.83 -18.46
CA GLY A 598 -24.95 -36.10 -17.93
C GLY A 598 -24.65 -36.38 -16.45
N SER A 599 -23.89 -35.52 -15.77
CA SER A 599 -23.65 -35.61 -14.32
C SER A 599 -24.78 -34.92 -13.54
N VAL A 600 -25.18 -35.50 -12.41
CA VAL A 600 -26.21 -34.95 -11.51
C VAL A 600 -25.71 -34.72 -10.09
N CYS A 601 -24.52 -35.21 -9.78
CA CYS A 601 -23.83 -35.00 -8.51
C CYS A 601 -22.31 -35.16 -8.69
N MET A 602 -21.54 -34.76 -7.69
CA MET A 602 -20.10 -34.98 -7.63
C MET A 602 -19.72 -35.68 -6.30
N PRO A 603 -18.89 -36.74 -6.33
CA PRO A 603 -18.40 -37.40 -5.11
C PRO A 603 -17.55 -36.45 -4.26
N SER A 604 -17.90 -36.30 -2.98
CA SER A 604 -17.13 -35.54 -1.99
C SER A 604 -17.46 -36.04 -0.58
N ALA A 605 -16.71 -35.57 0.44
CA ALA A 605 -17.02 -35.89 1.84
C ALA A 605 -18.43 -35.41 2.26
N ASN A 606 -18.93 -34.34 1.64
CA ASN A 606 -20.27 -33.79 1.89
C ASN A 606 -21.36 -34.42 1.01
N SER A 607 -20.96 -35.18 -0.02
CA SER A 607 -21.84 -35.89 -0.96
C SER A 607 -21.54 -37.39 -0.98
N PRO A 608 -21.60 -38.09 0.17
CA PRO A 608 -21.25 -39.51 0.28
C PRO A 608 -22.19 -40.45 -0.50
N CYS A 609 -23.37 -39.95 -0.89
CA CYS A 609 -24.34 -40.68 -1.71
C CYS A 609 -24.23 -40.36 -3.21
N CYS A 610 -23.11 -39.79 -3.65
CA CYS A 610 -22.80 -39.67 -5.07
C CYS A 610 -21.80 -40.76 -5.49
N SER A 611 -22.17 -41.55 -6.51
CA SER A 611 -21.32 -42.58 -7.07
C SER A 611 -20.19 -41.98 -7.92
N ALA A 612 -19.10 -42.74 -8.12
CA ALA A 612 -17.99 -42.35 -8.99
C ALA A 612 -18.39 -42.07 -10.46
N ASN A 613 -19.59 -42.51 -10.87
CA ASN A 613 -20.16 -42.25 -12.20
C ASN A 613 -21.01 -40.97 -12.24
N CYS A 614 -20.91 -40.11 -11.23
CA CYS A 614 -21.61 -38.81 -11.16
C CYS A 614 -23.16 -38.94 -11.09
N GLN A 615 -23.65 -40.06 -10.55
CA GLN A 615 -25.07 -40.37 -10.33
C GLN A 615 -25.36 -40.65 -8.85
N PHE A 616 -26.60 -40.42 -8.42
CA PHE A 616 -27.04 -40.77 -7.06
C PHE A 616 -26.87 -42.27 -6.80
N ALA A 617 -26.30 -42.60 -5.65
CA ALA A 617 -26.11 -43.97 -5.21
C ALA A 617 -27.47 -44.61 -4.88
N PRO A 618 -27.68 -45.91 -5.15
CA PRO A 618 -28.92 -46.61 -4.82
C PRO A 618 -29.32 -46.51 -3.35
N ALA A 619 -30.62 -46.62 -3.06
CA ALA A 619 -31.15 -46.47 -1.71
C ALA A 619 -30.63 -47.49 -0.68
N SER A 620 -30.01 -48.57 -1.14
CA SER A 620 -29.36 -49.58 -0.31
C SER A 620 -27.90 -49.28 0.02
N THR A 621 -27.35 -48.15 -0.42
CA THR A 621 -25.93 -47.80 -0.24
C THR A 621 -25.70 -47.19 1.14
N PRO A 622 -24.86 -47.77 2.01
CA PRO A 622 -24.52 -47.19 3.31
C PRO A 622 -23.67 -45.90 3.14
N CYS A 623 -23.89 -44.90 3.99
CA CYS A 623 -23.24 -43.58 3.85
C CYS A 623 -22.69 -42.92 5.12
N ASN A 624 -22.75 -43.57 6.30
CA ASN A 624 -22.18 -43.05 7.55
C ASN A 624 -20.82 -43.70 7.92
N SER A 625 -19.98 -42.98 8.67
CA SER A 625 -18.61 -43.40 9.08
C SER A 625 -18.45 -43.65 10.59
N SER A 626 -19.52 -43.62 11.38
CA SER A 626 -19.46 -43.72 12.85
C SER A 626 -19.74 -45.13 13.38
N GLN A 627 -19.03 -45.51 14.44
CA GLN A 627 -19.16 -46.73 15.26
C GLN A 627 -20.50 -46.87 16.03
N SER A 628 -21.63 -46.50 15.41
CA SER A 628 -22.99 -46.65 15.96
C SER A 628 -23.78 -47.73 15.20
N LEU A 629 -24.73 -48.37 15.88
CA LEU A 629 -25.38 -49.65 15.53
C LEU A 629 -26.51 -49.57 14.46
N SER A 630 -26.62 -48.47 13.72
CA SER A 630 -27.51 -48.33 12.56
C SER A 630 -26.77 -47.73 11.36
N ALA A 631 -26.74 -48.48 10.25
CA ALA A 631 -26.15 -48.01 9.00
C ALA A 631 -27.17 -47.12 8.28
N ALA A 632 -26.95 -45.79 8.28
CA ALA A 632 -27.74 -44.89 7.44
C ALA A 632 -27.46 -45.20 5.96
N THR A 633 -28.52 -45.36 5.17
CA THR A 633 -28.42 -45.60 3.73
C THR A 633 -28.89 -44.39 2.93
N CYS A 634 -28.33 -44.24 1.73
CA CYS A 634 -28.70 -43.22 0.77
C CYS A 634 -30.18 -43.28 0.41
N SER A 635 -30.75 -42.18 -0.09
CA SER A 635 -32.17 -42.14 -0.52
C SER A 635 -32.40 -42.66 -1.94
N GLY A 636 -31.35 -42.79 -2.76
CA GLY A 636 -31.49 -43.03 -4.20
C GLY A 636 -31.75 -41.77 -5.04
N SER A 637 -31.94 -40.61 -4.41
CA SER A 637 -32.41 -39.37 -5.07
C SER A 637 -31.69 -38.11 -4.62
N SER A 638 -30.72 -38.23 -3.70
CA SER A 638 -29.98 -37.12 -3.11
C SER A 638 -28.50 -37.49 -2.97
N PRO A 639 -27.57 -36.53 -3.12
CA PRO A 639 -26.15 -36.78 -2.91
C PRO A 639 -25.77 -36.81 -1.43
N SER A 640 -26.63 -36.35 -0.53
CA SER A 640 -26.39 -36.28 0.92
C SER A 640 -26.86 -37.55 1.64
N CYS A 641 -26.15 -37.94 2.70
CA CYS A 641 -26.59 -39.00 3.60
C CYS A 641 -27.70 -38.47 4.53
N PRO A 642 -28.86 -39.13 4.66
CA PRO A 642 -29.89 -38.73 5.61
C PRO A 642 -29.35 -38.72 7.05
N LEU A 643 -29.64 -37.66 7.82
CA LEU A 643 -29.36 -37.61 9.25
C LEU A 643 -30.32 -38.56 9.99
N GLU A 644 -29.82 -39.29 10.99
CA GLU A 644 -30.70 -40.11 11.84
C GLU A 644 -31.73 -39.20 12.52
N THR A 645 -33.01 -39.49 12.30
CA THR A 645 -34.09 -38.88 13.07
C THR A 645 -34.06 -39.47 14.47
N ASP A 646 -33.61 -38.71 15.46
CA ASP A 646 -33.87 -39.02 16.87
C ASP A 646 -35.39 -39.14 17.07
N PRO A 647 -35.91 -40.24 17.66
CA PRO A 647 -37.35 -40.42 17.84
C PRO A 647 -38.03 -39.50 18.87
N GLU A 648 -37.36 -38.46 19.40
CA GLU A 648 -37.84 -37.73 20.60
C GLU A 648 -38.09 -36.22 20.44
N SER A 649 -38.11 -35.64 19.23
CA SER A 649 -38.38 -34.19 19.07
C SER A 649 -39.68 -33.85 18.33
N SER A 650 -40.73 -34.68 18.45
CA SER A 650 -42.09 -34.32 18.03
C SER A 650 -42.91 -33.82 19.21
N ASP A 651 -42.51 -32.70 19.81
CA ASP A 651 -43.40 -31.80 20.56
C ASP A 651 -42.58 -30.58 20.99
N PHE A 652 -42.74 -29.46 20.28
CA PHE A 652 -42.72 -28.07 20.78
C PHE A 652 -42.65 -27.13 19.58
N SER A 653 -43.78 -27.03 18.88
CA SER A 653 -44.08 -25.96 17.94
C SER A 653 -45.51 -25.48 18.21
N SER A 654 -45.67 -24.59 19.18
CA SER A 654 -46.69 -23.54 19.13
C SER A 654 -46.34 -22.38 20.07
N SER A 655 -46.47 -21.15 19.53
CA SER A 655 -46.23 -19.83 20.15
C SER A 655 -44.73 -19.44 20.21
N PHE A 656 -44.22 -18.42 19.51
CA PHE A 656 -44.70 -17.07 19.17
C PHE A 656 -44.20 -16.60 17.81
#